data_AF-A0A9D7LF38-F1
#
_entry.id   AF-A0A9D7LF38-F1
#
_cell.length_a   1.000
_cell.length_b   1.000
_cell.length_c   1.000
_cell.angle_alpha   90.00
_cell.angle_beta   90.00
_cell.angle_gamma   90.00
#
_symmetry.space_group_name_H-M   'P 1'
#
loop_
_entity.id
_entity.type
_entity.pdbx_description
1 polymer ?
#
loop_
_entity_poly.entity_id
_entity_poly.type
_entity_poly.pdbx_seq_one_letter_code
_entity_poly.pdbx_strand_id
1 'polypeptide(L)'
;MVSDIVEIVDLGSANGTIVGGKPSTRAKLLPGDRVQIGDTQFHVRWKDEHHEARVKSGINGVLGFEGSQVLFSRSPQVGPVFDEAEFPLPDLPERPRKQPLPWFMAALPLVFAGVMYLATQNILSLLFFLMMPLMVIGAAVEQRISSKREFRQLMAEFREDVGKIADRIREEQVIERAVRQEMHLDGAECVDAIVQRSPRLWFRRIDEPRYLELRARLRTLPSLCVTEMPKVGRSRAEAWLELEKLLTGLDLISDVPIAVRPLIDGAVGIAGPRGHALGVARSLVLQAVALHSPAEVSVASFASTKTARDWDYLKWLPHVNSPHSPLGTEHLAASAPECAALADALEDLIESRLGQGSGPNLEARQSSYVLLIVEGDAPIDRSRLVALAERGQGKGVAVLWVAEGQPRLPAVCSTYVVVEGDGTVGYVRRFETVTPVRLESCDAHTAATAARLLSPVIDAGVPSDDASDLPRAVSFVTLAGSEIANSPNGVIERWSESRSILTGPFASEPSRRQANLRALIGQSALGAFSVDLRSEGPHALVGGTTGSGKSELLQAWILGMAAAHSPQRVTFLLVDYKGGSAFRECANLPHTLGDVVTDLSPHLVRRALISLSAELRYREHLLATYKAKDLIELERRGEVNAPPSLVIIVDEFAALVQEVPDFVDGMVNVAQRGRSLGLHLILATQRPAGVIRTICALTPTCGWR
;
A
#
# COMPACT_ATOMS: atom_id res chain seq x y z
N MET A 1 26.88 8.61 -4.77
CA MET A 1 27.85 7.62 -4.25
C MET A 1 27.70 7.59 -2.74
N VAL A 2 26.97 6.61 -2.20
CA VAL A 2 26.92 6.39 -0.75
C VAL A 2 28.20 5.65 -0.38
N SER A 3 29.14 6.34 0.25
CA SER A 3 30.32 5.71 0.84
C SER A 3 29.97 5.21 2.24
N ASP A 4 30.61 4.12 2.69
CA ASP A 4 30.53 3.53 4.05
C ASP A 4 31.10 4.44 5.17
N ILE A 5 30.92 5.74 5.01
CA ILE A 5 31.59 6.79 5.77
C ILE A 5 30.49 7.65 6.38
N VAL A 6 30.32 7.53 7.70
CA VAL A 6 29.51 8.47 8.46
C VAL A 6 30.31 9.77 8.55
N GLU A 7 29.78 10.85 7.99
CA GLU A 7 30.38 12.17 8.08
C GLU A 7 29.56 13.06 9.01
N ILE A 8 30.24 13.72 9.95
CA ILE A 8 29.65 14.76 10.78
C ILE A 8 30.05 16.12 10.23
N VAL A 9 29.06 16.99 10.03
CA VAL A 9 29.24 18.37 9.58
C VAL A 9 28.63 19.28 10.64
N ASP A 10 29.45 20.16 11.19
CA ASP A 10 29.00 21.18 12.13
C ASP A 10 28.38 22.34 11.33
N LEU A 11 27.07 22.55 11.49
CA LEU A 11 26.32 23.62 10.81
C LEU A 11 26.47 25.00 11.47
N GLY A 12 27.48 25.16 12.33
CA GLY A 12 27.81 26.43 12.98
C GLY A 12 27.38 26.48 14.46
N SER A 13 27.51 25.36 15.17
CA SER A 13 27.22 25.22 16.60
C SER A 13 28.07 26.18 17.46
N ALA A 14 27.48 26.68 18.55
CA ALA A 14 28.13 27.68 19.41
C ALA A 14 29.33 27.12 20.20
N ASN A 15 29.30 25.84 20.56
CA ASN A 15 30.33 25.16 21.36
C ASN A 15 31.36 24.41 20.50
N GLY A 16 31.14 24.34 19.18
CA GLY A 16 31.91 23.50 18.27
C GLY A 16 31.64 22.00 18.45
N THR A 17 31.89 21.25 17.39
CA THR A 17 31.87 19.78 17.42
C THR A 17 33.28 19.25 17.63
N ILE A 18 33.49 18.41 18.65
CA ILE A 18 34.79 17.79 18.93
C ILE A 18 34.72 16.31 18.52
N VAL A 19 35.60 15.88 17.62
CA VAL A 19 35.70 14.49 17.16
C VAL A 19 37.07 13.95 17.54
N GLY A 20 37.11 12.85 18.29
CA GLY A 20 38.38 12.24 18.72
C GLY A 20 39.25 13.19 19.57
N GLY A 21 38.61 14.13 20.28
CA GLY A 21 39.30 15.13 21.11
C GLY A 21 39.79 16.38 20.36
N LYS A 22 39.52 16.51 19.05
CA LYS A 22 39.86 17.71 18.26
C LYS A 22 38.61 18.44 17.75
N PRO A 23 38.57 19.78 17.80
CA PRO A 23 37.48 20.54 17.19
C PRO A 23 37.48 20.30 15.68
N SER A 24 36.30 20.03 15.11
CA SER A 24 36.14 19.80 13.68
C SER A 24 34.82 20.38 13.18
N THR A 25 34.88 21.13 12.08
CA THR A 25 33.69 21.60 11.36
C THR A 25 33.15 20.53 10.40
N ARG A 26 33.98 19.57 10.02
CA ARG A 26 33.62 18.45 9.14
C ARG A 26 34.58 17.29 9.36
N ALA A 27 34.09 16.13 9.78
CA ALA A 27 34.92 14.96 10.03
C ALA A 27 34.23 13.67 9.59
N LYS A 28 35.03 12.73 9.09
CA LYS A 28 34.60 11.35 8.85
C LYS A 28 34.79 10.56 10.14
N LEU A 29 33.73 9.90 10.60
CA LEU A 29 33.70 9.12 11.84
C LEU A 29 34.07 7.67 11.57
N LEU A 30 34.99 7.14 12.37
CA LEU A 30 35.37 5.73 12.40
C LEU A 30 34.63 4.99 13.54
N PRO A 31 34.49 3.65 13.45
CA PRO A 31 33.99 2.83 14.55
C PRO A 31 34.66 3.18 15.88
N GLY A 32 33.87 3.58 16.89
CA GLY A 32 34.40 3.88 18.22
C GLY A 32 34.91 5.31 18.44
N ASP A 33 34.87 6.17 17.41
CA ASP A 33 35.15 7.60 17.58
C ASP A 33 34.16 8.24 18.55
N ARG A 34 34.70 9.05 19.45
CA ARG A 34 33.92 9.85 20.40
C ARG A 34 33.66 11.22 19.80
N VAL A 35 32.38 11.56 19.69
CA VAL A 35 31.90 12.87 19.28
C VAL A 35 31.32 13.57 20.48
N GLN A 36 31.75 14.80 20.70
CA GLN A 36 31.23 15.66 21.76
C GLN A 36 30.64 16.93 21.14
N ILE A 37 29.40 17.23 21.51
CA ILE A 37 28.67 18.44 21.11
C ILE A 37 28.14 19.06 22.40
N GLY A 38 28.70 20.21 22.79
CA GLY A 38 28.47 20.77 24.13
C GLY A 38 28.89 19.78 25.23
N ASP A 39 27.97 19.49 26.16
CA ASP A 39 28.18 18.54 27.25
C ASP A 39 27.78 17.10 26.90
N THR A 40 27.21 16.89 25.71
CA THR A 40 26.76 15.56 25.27
C THR A 40 27.87 14.85 24.53
N GLN A 41 28.22 13.66 24.99
CA GLN A 41 29.18 12.79 24.33
C GLN A 41 28.48 11.52 23.84
N PHE A 42 28.61 11.25 22.55
CA PHE A 42 28.13 10.01 21.94
C PHE A 42 29.25 9.35 21.14
N HIS A 43 29.07 8.06 20.87
CA HIS A 43 30.03 7.27 20.10
C HIS A 43 29.26 6.47 19.06
N VAL A 44 29.80 6.41 17.84
CA VAL A 44 29.19 5.65 16.76
C VAL A 44 29.71 4.22 16.86
N ARG A 45 28.81 3.28 17.16
CA ARG A 45 29.07 1.85 17.00
C ARG A 45 28.30 1.37 15.79
N TRP A 46 28.97 0.65 14.92
CA TRP A 46 28.29 -0.19 13.94
C TRP A 46 27.57 -1.27 14.75
N LYS A 47 26.26 -1.41 14.51
CA LYS A 47 25.50 -2.48 15.14
C LYS A 47 25.81 -3.74 14.36
N ASP A 48 26.65 -4.60 14.94
CA ASP A 48 27.21 -5.80 14.34
C ASP A 48 26.20 -6.60 13.50
N GLU A 49 26.55 -6.70 12.21
CA GLU A 49 26.50 -7.87 11.31
C GLU A 49 25.17 -8.59 11.02
N HIS A 50 24.14 -8.56 11.88
CA HIS A 50 22.92 -9.36 11.64
C HIS A 50 21.93 -8.74 10.65
N HIS A 51 21.97 -7.42 10.43
CA HIS A 51 21.15 -6.76 9.42
C HIS A 51 21.83 -6.75 8.04
N GLU A 52 23.15 -6.57 8.00
CA GLU A 52 23.93 -6.67 6.76
C GLU A 52 24.07 -8.12 6.27
N ALA A 53 24.22 -9.13 7.15
CA ALA A 53 24.32 -10.53 6.71
C ALA A 53 23.02 -11.07 6.07
N ARG A 54 21.85 -10.53 6.45
CA ARG A 54 20.56 -10.84 5.79
C ARG A 54 20.39 -10.19 4.41
N VAL A 55 21.21 -9.17 4.10
CA VAL A 55 21.11 -8.37 2.88
C VAL A 55 22.29 -8.64 1.92
N LYS A 56 23.43 -9.12 2.44
CA LYS A 56 24.63 -9.50 1.66
C LYS A 56 24.51 -10.84 0.92
N SER A 57 23.46 -11.65 1.16
CA SER A 57 23.16 -12.76 0.25
C SER A 57 22.44 -12.19 -0.97
N GLY A 58 23.08 -12.21 -2.15
CA GLY A 58 22.52 -11.81 -3.45
C GLY A 58 21.36 -12.69 -3.94
N ILE A 59 20.44 -13.02 -3.05
CA ILE A 59 19.25 -13.87 -3.22
C ILE A 59 17.96 -13.06 -2.95
N ASN A 60 18.07 -11.85 -2.38
CA ASN A 60 16.91 -11.04 -1.97
C ASN A 60 16.72 -9.85 -2.93
N GLY A 61 15.49 -9.52 -3.29
CA GLY A 61 15.13 -8.46 -4.25
C GLY A 61 15.44 -7.02 -3.80
N VAL A 62 16.30 -6.83 -2.80
CA VAL A 62 16.70 -5.53 -2.25
C VAL A 62 17.84 -4.96 -3.10
N LEU A 63 17.62 -3.81 -3.73
CA LEU A 63 18.62 -3.12 -4.54
C LEU A 63 19.59 -2.27 -3.71
N GLY A 64 19.13 -1.74 -2.57
CA GLY A 64 19.91 -0.84 -1.74
C GLY A 64 19.08 -0.11 -0.70
N PHE A 65 19.70 0.85 -0.03
CA PHE A 65 19.07 1.69 0.97
C PHE A 65 19.27 3.17 0.62
N GLU A 66 18.18 3.95 0.70
CA GLU A 66 18.20 5.42 0.58
C GLU A 66 17.67 6.04 1.87
N GLY A 67 18.59 6.51 2.72
CA GLY A 67 18.25 7.00 4.05
C GLY A 67 17.61 5.90 4.91
N SER A 68 16.31 6.06 5.21
CA SER A 68 15.52 5.06 5.95
C SER A 68 14.72 4.11 5.05
N GLN A 69 14.76 4.32 3.73
CA GLN A 69 14.00 3.56 2.74
C GLN A 69 14.82 2.37 2.23
N VAL A 70 14.11 1.28 1.93
CA VAL A 70 14.64 0.04 1.37
C VAL A 70 14.15 -0.04 -0.06
N LEU A 71 15.06 0.12 -1.01
CA LEU A 71 14.76 -0.01 -2.42
C LEU A 71 14.62 -1.49 -2.75
N PHE A 72 13.42 -1.90 -3.13
CA PHE A 72 13.11 -3.26 -3.52
C PHE A 72 12.71 -3.31 -4.99
N SER A 73 13.32 -4.23 -5.74
CA SER A 73 12.97 -4.52 -7.11
C SER A 73 12.20 -5.83 -7.17
N ARG A 74 11.06 -5.78 -7.85
CA ARG A 74 10.24 -6.95 -8.10
C ARG A 74 10.99 -7.91 -9.01
N SER A 75 11.16 -9.15 -8.56
CA SER A 75 11.79 -10.18 -9.39
C SER A 75 10.76 -10.79 -10.33
N PRO A 76 11.08 -10.99 -11.63
CA PRO A 76 10.21 -11.73 -12.52
C PRO A 76 10.08 -13.18 -12.01
N GLN A 77 8.86 -13.67 -11.90
CA GLN A 77 8.54 -15.03 -11.46
C GLN A 77 7.80 -15.75 -12.58
N VAL A 78 8.22 -16.97 -12.89
CA VAL A 78 7.41 -17.87 -13.72
C VAL A 78 6.47 -18.59 -12.77
N GLY A 79 5.20 -18.19 -12.76
CA GLY A 79 4.19 -18.89 -11.96
C GLY A 79 4.06 -20.33 -12.45
N PRO A 80 4.02 -21.32 -11.55
CA PRO A 80 3.86 -22.71 -11.97
C PRO A 80 2.49 -22.87 -12.64
N VAL A 81 2.41 -23.74 -13.63
CA VAL A 81 1.18 -24.13 -14.34
C VAL A 81 1.12 -25.66 -14.33
N PHE A 82 -0.05 -26.20 -14.02
CA PHE A 82 -0.31 -27.63 -14.14
C PHE A 82 -1.34 -27.80 -15.25
N ASP A 83 -0.91 -28.40 -16.36
CA ASP A 83 -1.77 -28.70 -17.49
C ASP A 83 -2.61 -29.95 -17.21
N GLU A 84 -3.75 -30.08 -17.89
CA GLU A 84 -4.60 -31.27 -17.79
C GLU A 84 -3.82 -32.51 -18.25
N ALA A 85 -3.77 -33.53 -17.39
CA ALA A 85 -3.00 -34.74 -17.61
C ALA A 85 -3.94 -35.90 -17.95
N GLU A 86 -3.89 -36.37 -19.19
CA GLU A 86 -4.73 -37.47 -19.67
C GLU A 86 -4.08 -38.83 -19.40
N PHE A 87 -4.83 -39.73 -18.74
CA PHE A 87 -4.41 -41.10 -18.45
C PHE A 87 -5.30 -42.10 -19.19
N PRO A 88 -4.80 -42.75 -20.27
CA PRO A 88 -5.58 -43.73 -21.01
C PRO A 88 -5.72 -45.01 -20.18
N LEU A 89 -6.96 -45.45 -19.97
CA LEU A 89 -7.26 -46.70 -19.28
C LEU A 89 -7.16 -47.91 -20.21
N PRO A 90 -6.68 -49.07 -19.73
CA PRO A 90 -6.60 -50.28 -20.54
C PRO A 90 -8.00 -50.78 -20.92
N ASP A 91 -8.07 -51.47 -22.07
CA ASP A 91 -9.30 -52.10 -22.53
C ASP A 91 -9.82 -53.14 -21.53
N LEU A 92 -11.15 -53.22 -21.39
CA LEU A 92 -11.78 -54.15 -20.47
C LEU A 92 -11.60 -55.60 -20.96
N PRO A 93 -11.12 -56.54 -20.10
CA PRO A 93 -10.90 -57.92 -20.49
C PRO A 93 -12.21 -58.61 -20.89
N GLU A 94 -12.25 -59.17 -22.10
CA GLU A 94 -13.41 -59.90 -22.61
C GLU A 94 -13.31 -61.40 -22.29
N ARG A 95 -14.46 -62.04 -21.96
CA ARG A 95 -14.48 -63.49 -21.82
C ARG A 95 -14.35 -64.16 -23.20
N PRO A 96 -13.50 -65.20 -23.34
CA PRO A 96 -13.40 -65.94 -24.59
C PRO A 96 -14.78 -66.45 -25.01
N ARG A 97 -15.12 -66.29 -26.30
CA ARG A 97 -16.42 -66.70 -26.84
C ARG A 97 -16.61 -68.20 -26.59
N LYS A 98 -17.77 -68.57 -26.04
CA LYS A 98 -18.18 -69.97 -25.94
C LYS A 98 -18.28 -70.53 -27.35
N GLN A 99 -17.31 -71.33 -27.77
CA GLN A 99 -17.44 -72.07 -29.01
C GLN A 99 -18.54 -73.12 -28.80
N PRO A 100 -19.60 -73.13 -29.62
CA PRO A 100 -20.62 -74.16 -29.53
C PRO A 100 -19.93 -75.50 -29.77
N LEU A 101 -20.16 -76.46 -28.87
CA LEU A 101 -19.65 -77.81 -29.05
C LEU A 101 -20.20 -78.33 -30.39
N PRO A 102 -19.34 -78.77 -31.33
CA PRO A 102 -19.80 -79.33 -32.60
C PRO A 102 -20.39 -80.71 -32.35
N TRP A 103 -21.61 -80.73 -31.80
CA TRP A 103 -22.37 -81.94 -31.46
C TRP A 103 -22.52 -82.87 -32.68
N PHE A 104 -22.57 -82.27 -33.88
CA PHE A 104 -22.57 -83.01 -35.14
C PHE A 104 -21.28 -83.83 -35.35
N MET A 105 -20.11 -83.26 -35.06
CA MET A 105 -18.83 -83.99 -35.12
C MET A 105 -18.71 -85.03 -33.99
N ALA A 106 -19.35 -84.81 -32.85
CA ALA A 106 -19.40 -85.79 -31.76
C ALA A 106 -20.34 -86.98 -32.08
N ALA A 107 -21.40 -86.75 -32.87
CA ALA A 107 -22.40 -87.75 -33.24
C ALA A 107 -21.99 -88.60 -34.46
N LEU A 108 -21.23 -88.04 -35.40
CA LEU A 108 -20.83 -88.74 -36.65
C LEU A 108 -20.09 -90.08 -36.41
N PRO A 109 -19.14 -90.19 -35.47
CA PRO A 109 -18.45 -91.44 -35.15
C PRO A 109 -19.37 -92.50 -34.52
N LEU A 110 -20.37 -92.09 -33.73
CA LEU A 110 -21.36 -92.98 -33.14
C LEU A 110 -22.25 -93.63 -34.22
N VAL A 111 -22.61 -92.86 -35.25
CA VAL A 111 -23.32 -93.39 -36.43
C VAL A 111 -22.43 -94.34 -37.23
N PHE A 112 -21.17 -93.97 -37.50
CA PHE A 112 -20.20 -94.83 -38.17
C PHE A 112 -19.92 -96.13 -37.40
N ALA A 113 -19.85 -96.08 -36.07
CA ALA A 113 -19.67 -97.25 -35.22
C ALA A 113 -20.83 -98.25 -35.38
N GLY A 114 -22.07 -97.76 -35.44
CA GLY A 114 -23.25 -98.59 -35.68
C GLY A 114 -23.25 -99.26 -37.05
N VAL A 115 -22.89 -98.52 -38.10
CA VAL A 115 -22.77 -99.04 -39.48
C VAL A 115 -21.65 -100.08 -39.58
N MET A 116 -20.50 -99.80 -38.98
CA MET A 116 -19.31 -100.66 -39.05
C MET A 116 -19.47 -101.95 -38.23
N TYR A 117 -20.18 -101.88 -37.09
CA TYR A 117 -20.55 -103.07 -36.31
C TYR A 117 -21.46 -104.03 -37.09
N LEU A 118 -22.45 -103.50 -37.82
CA LEU A 118 -23.29 -104.30 -38.71
C LEU A 118 -22.49 -104.99 -39.82
N ALA A 119 -21.44 -104.33 -40.33
CA ALA A 119 -20.64 -104.85 -41.45
C ALA A 119 -19.54 -105.85 -41.04
N THR A 120 -18.93 -105.70 -39.86
CA THR A 120 -17.73 -106.47 -39.46
C THR A 120 -17.92 -107.40 -38.25
N GLN A 121 -19.03 -107.32 -37.51
CA GLN A 121 -19.33 -108.08 -36.28
C GLN A 121 -18.23 -108.10 -35.20
N ASN A 122 -17.25 -107.22 -35.29
CA ASN A 122 -16.11 -107.17 -34.37
C ASN A 122 -16.40 -106.20 -33.22
N ILE A 123 -16.44 -106.70 -31.98
CA ILE A 123 -16.73 -105.88 -30.79
C ILE A 123 -15.60 -104.88 -30.51
N LEU A 124 -14.35 -105.19 -30.87
CA LEU A 124 -13.19 -104.32 -30.63
C LEU A 124 -13.28 -103.00 -31.42
N SER A 125 -13.97 -102.96 -32.57
CA SER A 125 -14.12 -101.74 -33.36
C SER A 125 -15.03 -100.70 -32.69
N LEU A 126 -16.04 -101.14 -31.92
CA LEU A 126 -16.92 -100.26 -31.15
C LEU A 126 -16.17 -99.45 -30.08
N LEU A 127 -15.16 -100.06 -29.46
CA LEU A 127 -14.39 -99.43 -28.38
C LEU A 127 -13.54 -98.26 -28.90
N PHE A 128 -13.05 -98.36 -30.13
CA PHE A 128 -12.28 -97.29 -30.79
C PHE A 128 -13.15 -96.06 -31.10
N PHE A 129 -14.37 -96.27 -31.58
CA PHE A 129 -15.30 -95.17 -31.85
C PHE A 129 -15.93 -94.55 -30.60
N LEU A 130 -15.99 -95.28 -29.48
CA LEU A 130 -16.44 -94.75 -28.19
C LEU A 130 -15.41 -93.78 -27.56
N MET A 131 -14.13 -93.92 -27.87
CA MET A 131 -13.07 -93.02 -27.39
C MET A 131 -13.14 -91.61 -28.01
N MET A 132 -13.68 -91.47 -29.22
CA MET A 132 -13.83 -90.18 -29.92
C MET A 132 -14.78 -89.19 -29.20
N PRO A 133 -16.02 -89.58 -28.82
CA PRO A 133 -16.89 -88.76 -27.99
C PRO A 133 -16.25 -88.40 -26.64
N LEU A 134 -15.51 -89.32 -26.04
CA LEU A 134 -14.80 -89.09 -24.77
C LEU A 134 -13.70 -88.04 -24.93
N MET A 135 -12.95 -88.03 -26.04
CA MET A 135 -11.99 -86.98 -26.37
C MET A 135 -12.65 -85.62 -26.61
N VAL A 136 -13.79 -85.55 -27.31
CA VAL A 136 -14.49 -84.29 -27.54
C VAL A 136 -15.00 -83.70 -26.21
N ILE A 137 -15.51 -84.55 -25.30
CA ILE A 137 -15.90 -84.14 -23.94
C ILE A 137 -14.67 -83.72 -23.13
N GLY A 138 -13.57 -84.47 -23.21
CA GLY A 138 -12.29 -84.13 -22.58
C GLY A 138 -11.76 -82.77 -23.02
N ALA A 139 -11.72 -82.53 -24.33
CA ALA A 139 -11.32 -81.25 -24.93
C ALA A 139 -12.26 -80.11 -24.51
N ALA A 140 -13.57 -80.36 -24.39
CA ALA A 140 -14.53 -79.37 -23.91
C ALA A 140 -14.31 -78.98 -22.43
N VAL A 141 -13.99 -79.97 -21.59
CA VAL A 141 -13.69 -79.75 -20.17
C VAL A 141 -12.35 -79.03 -20.01
N GLU A 142 -11.33 -79.46 -20.75
CA GLU A 142 -10.02 -78.83 -20.79
C GLU A 142 -10.10 -77.38 -21.30
N GLN A 143 -10.85 -77.12 -22.36
CA GLN A 143 -11.11 -75.78 -22.87
C GLN A 143 -11.83 -74.91 -21.83
N ARG A 144 -12.82 -75.45 -21.08
CA ARG A 144 -13.46 -74.70 -19.98
C ARG A 144 -12.52 -74.37 -18.84
N ILE A 145 -11.61 -75.29 -18.49
CA ILE A 145 -10.62 -75.08 -17.42
C ILE A 145 -9.55 -74.07 -17.88
N SER A 146 -9.04 -74.24 -19.09
CA SER A 146 -8.06 -73.36 -19.72
C SER A 146 -8.60 -71.94 -19.88
N SER A 147 -9.78 -71.76 -20.47
CA SER A 147 -10.42 -70.44 -20.61
C SER A 147 -10.72 -69.76 -19.26
N LYS A 148 -11.00 -70.53 -18.19
CA LYS A 148 -11.13 -69.99 -16.83
C LYS A 148 -9.78 -69.59 -16.21
N ARG A 149 -8.68 -70.24 -16.58
CA ARG A 149 -7.32 -69.86 -16.13
C ARG A 149 -6.84 -68.64 -16.91
N GLU A 150 -6.98 -68.64 -18.22
CA GLU A 150 -6.67 -67.54 -19.13
C GLU A 150 -7.42 -66.25 -18.74
N PHE A 151 -8.74 -66.33 -18.52
CA PHE A 151 -9.51 -65.16 -18.05
C PHE A 151 -9.07 -64.67 -16.66
N ARG A 152 -8.68 -65.58 -15.75
CA ARG A 152 -8.14 -65.18 -14.44
C ARG A 152 -6.79 -64.48 -14.57
N GLN A 153 -5.96 -64.91 -15.51
CA GLN A 153 -4.68 -64.28 -15.80
C GLN A 153 -4.86 -62.89 -16.43
N LEU A 154 -5.72 -62.77 -17.44
CA LEU A 154 -6.10 -61.47 -18.04
C LEU A 154 -6.67 -60.49 -17.00
N MET A 155 -7.50 -60.98 -16.07
CA MET A 155 -8.02 -60.15 -14.97
C MET A 155 -6.93 -59.74 -13.97
N ALA A 156 -5.90 -60.57 -13.75
CA ALA A 156 -4.79 -60.25 -12.87
C ALA A 156 -3.87 -59.20 -13.51
N GLU A 157 -3.54 -59.36 -14.79
CA GLU A 157 -2.78 -58.39 -15.60
C GLU A 157 -3.52 -57.05 -15.66
N PHE A 158 -4.82 -57.06 -15.97
CA PHE A 158 -5.67 -55.85 -15.94
C PHE A 158 -5.65 -55.14 -14.58
N ARG A 159 -5.74 -55.88 -13.47
CA ARG A 159 -5.67 -55.29 -12.12
C ARG A 159 -4.31 -54.66 -11.86
N GLU A 160 -3.23 -55.29 -12.29
CA GLU A 160 -1.88 -54.76 -12.15
C GLU A 160 -1.70 -53.48 -12.97
N ASP A 161 -2.17 -53.45 -14.21
CA ASP A 161 -2.07 -52.29 -15.10
C ASP A 161 -2.90 -51.10 -14.62
N VAL A 162 -4.16 -51.34 -14.20
CA VAL A 162 -5.00 -50.29 -13.58
C VAL A 162 -4.38 -49.81 -12.28
N GLY A 163 -3.78 -50.71 -11.48
CA GLY A 163 -3.05 -50.36 -10.26
C GLY A 163 -1.88 -49.41 -10.53
N LYS A 164 -1.05 -49.71 -11.53
CA LYS A 164 0.07 -48.84 -11.97
C LYS A 164 -0.41 -47.47 -12.44
N ILE A 165 -1.52 -47.42 -13.18
CA ILE A 165 -2.12 -46.14 -13.61
C ILE A 165 -2.65 -45.35 -12.41
N ALA A 166 -3.35 -46.01 -11.48
CA ALA A 166 -3.84 -45.37 -10.26
C ALA A 166 -2.71 -44.80 -9.40
N ASP A 167 -1.59 -45.53 -9.27
CA ASP A 167 -0.41 -45.05 -8.56
C ASP A 167 0.23 -43.84 -9.27
N ARG A 168 0.33 -43.89 -10.61
CA ARG A 168 0.83 -42.76 -11.40
C ARG A 168 -0.07 -41.52 -11.28
N ILE A 169 -1.39 -41.69 -11.26
CA ILE A 169 -2.35 -40.59 -11.02
C ILE A 169 -2.12 -40.00 -9.62
N ARG A 170 -1.91 -40.82 -8.59
CA ARG A 170 -1.64 -40.32 -7.23
C ARG A 170 -0.33 -39.53 -7.17
N GLU A 171 0.72 -40.00 -7.83
CA GLU A 171 2.00 -39.27 -7.93
C GLU A 171 1.79 -37.90 -8.61
N GLU A 172 1.05 -37.87 -9.72
CA GLU A 172 0.76 -36.65 -10.44
C GLU A 172 -0.13 -35.68 -9.63
N GLN A 173 -1.09 -36.20 -8.86
CA GLN A 173 -1.91 -35.40 -7.94
C GLN A 173 -1.08 -34.76 -6.81
N VAL A 174 0.01 -35.38 -6.37
CA VAL A 174 0.91 -34.72 -5.41
C VAL A 174 1.54 -33.47 -6.03
N ILE A 175 1.93 -33.56 -7.31
CA ILE A 175 2.47 -32.44 -8.09
C ILE A 175 1.37 -31.38 -8.33
N GLU A 176 0.16 -31.79 -8.74
CA GLU A 176 -0.99 -30.91 -8.92
C GLU A 176 -1.28 -30.11 -7.64
N ARG A 177 -1.30 -30.79 -6.47
CA ARG A 177 -1.52 -30.14 -5.17
C ARG A 177 -0.44 -29.11 -4.88
N ALA A 178 0.83 -29.49 -5.04
CA ALA A 178 1.97 -28.61 -4.76
C ALA A 178 1.95 -27.36 -5.64
N VAL A 179 1.71 -27.55 -6.95
CA VAL A 179 1.59 -26.44 -7.91
C VAL A 179 0.43 -25.52 -7.54
N ARG A 180 -0.76 -26.05 -7.26
CA ARG A 180 -1.92 -25.24 -6.87
C ARG A 180 -1.72 -24.50 -5.54
N GLN A 181 -0.99 -25.09 -4.59
CA GLN A 181 -0.61 -24.43 -3.33
C GLN A 181 0.40 -23.30 -3.56
N GLU A 182 1.41 -23.52 -4.39
CA GLU A 182 2.41 -22.49 -4.72
C GLU A 182 1.79 -21.28 -5.46
N MET A 183 0.73 -21.49 -6.25
CA MET A 183 -0.02 -20.40 -6.88
C MET A 183 -0.72 -19.46 -5.88
N HIS A 184 -1.09 -19.98 -4.70
CA HIS A 184 -1.84 -19.26 -3.67
C HIS A 184 -1.13 -19.39 -2.33
N LEU A 185 -0.15 -18.50 -2.12
CA LEU A 185 0.59 -18.41 -0.86
C LEU A 185 -0.35 -18.26 0.32
N ASP A 186 -0.04 -18.96 1.40
CA ASP A 186 -0.77 -18.79 2.65
C ASP A 186 -0.36 -17.49 3.38
N GLY A 187 -1.15 -17.12 4.40
CA GLY A 187 -0.86 -15.93 5.20
C GLY A 187 0.51 -15.93 5.89
N ALA A 188 1.04 -17.11 6.27
CA ALA A 188 2.32 -17.23 6.95
C ALA A 188 3.49 -17.08 5.96
N GLU A 189 3.41 -17.70 4.78
CA GLU A 189 4.35 -17.54 3.68
C GLU A 189 4.40 -16.09 3.18
N CYS A 190 3.27 -15.38 3.16
CA CYS A 190 3.23 -13.95 2.86
C CYS A 190 3.98 -13.13 3.92
N VAL A 191 3.83 -13.45 5.20
CA VAL A 191 4.59 -12.80 6.28
C VAL A 191 6.08 -13.13 6.16
N ASP A 192 6.44 -14.38 5.86
CA ASP A 192 7.83 -14.78 5.63
C ASP A 192 8.44 -14.06 4.43
N ALA A 193 7.67 -13.85 3.35
CA ALA A 193 8.11 -13.08 2.20
C ALA A 193 8.42 -11.61 2.58
N ILE A 194 7.61 -11.00 3.44
CA ILE A 194 7.87 -9.65 3.99
C ILE A 194 9.12 -9.65 4.88
N VAL A 195 9.23 -10.61 5.80
CA VAL A 195 10.33 -10.69 6.78
C VAL A 195 11.66 -10.94 6.09
N GLN A 196 11.69 -11.84 5.11
CA GLN A 196 12.89 -12.22 4.37
C GLN A 196 13.17 -11.29 3.19
N ARG A 197 12.21 -10.45 2.79
CA ARG A 197 12.25 -9.66 1.54
C ARG A 197 12.56 -10.57 0.34
N SER A 198 11.88 -11.71 0.32
CA SER A 198 12.12 -12.74 -0.69
C SER A 198 11.61 -12.27 -2.05
N PRO A 199 12.06 -12.90 -3.16
CA PRO A 199 11.50 -12.67 -4.49
C PRO A 199 10.00 -12.95 -4.64
N ARG A 200 9.33 -13.50 -3.61
CA ARG A 200 7.86 -13.69 -3.54
C ARG A 200 7.13 -12.46 -2.97
N LEU A 201 7.85 -11.40 -2.62
CA LEU A 201 7.25 -10.10 -2.28
C LEU A 201 6.93 -9.34 -3.57
N TRP A 202 5.69 -8.87 -3.70
CA TRP A 202 5.17 -8.04 -4.80
C TRP A 202 5.29 -8.65 -6.21
N PHE A 203 5.39 -9.97 -6.32
CA PHE A 203 5.61 -10.61 -7.61
C PHE A 203 4.40 -10.59 -8.54
N ARG A 204 3.17 -10.42 -8.01
CA ARG A 204 1.96 -10.42 -8.84
C ARG A 204 1.80 -9.11 -9.58
N ARG A 205 1.40 -9.20 -10.85
CA ARG A 205 1.26 -8.05 -11.74
C ARG A 205 -0.18 -7.85 -12.20
N ILE A 206 -0.51 -6.60 -12.49
CA ILE A 206 -1.87 -6.15 -12.84
C ILE A 206 -2.44 -6.81 -14.10
N ASP A 207 -1.58 -7.24 -15.01
CA ASP A 207 -1.88 -7.92 -16.27
C ASP A 207 -1.97 -9.46 -16.13
N GLU A 208 -1.70 -10.00 -14.94
CA GLU A 208 -1.82 -11.44 -14.70
C GLU A 208 -3.27 -11.86 -14.43
N PRO A 209 -3.72 -13.01 -14.94
CA PRO A 209 -5.10 -13.49 -14.79
C PRO A 209 -5.53 -13.78 -13.34
N ARG A 210 -4.60 -13.75 -12.39
CA ARG A 210 -4.80 -14.06 -10.96
C ARG A 210 -4.50 -12.86 -10.04
N TYR A 211 -4.54 -11.66 -10.60
CA TYR A 211 -4.37 -10.43 -9.84
C TYR A 211 -5.45 -10.26 -8.78
N LEU A 212 -5.05 -9.90 -7.54
CA LEU A 212 -5.94 -9.80 -6.37
C LEU A 212 -6.75 -11.07 -6.03
N GLU A 213 -6.31 -12.26 -6.44
CA GLU A 213 -6.87 -13.52 -5.94
C GLU A 213 -6.28 -13.89 -4.57
N LEU A 214 -7.05 -13.72 -3.50
CA LEU A 214 -6.57 -13.92 -2.14
C LEU A 214 -7.01 -15.28 -1.61
N ARG A 215 -6.09 -16.03 -1.02
CA ARG A 215 -6.37 -17.36 -0.47
C ARG A 215 -7.24 -17.23 0.78
N ALA A 216 -8.46 -17.72 0.67
CA ALA A 216 -9.35 -17.86 1.82
C ALA A 216 -9.04 -19.13 2.60
N ARG A 217 -8.81 -20.24 1.86
CA ARG A 217 -8.71 -21.58 2.45
C ARG A 217 -8.26 -22.68 1.50
N LEU A 218 -8.39 -23.96 1.91
CA LEU A 218 -8.19 -25.20 1.17
C LEU A 218 -9.50 -26.00 1.07
N ARG A 219 -9.77 -26.65 -0.07
CA ARG A 219 -10.93 -27.53 -0.34
C ARG A 219 -10.51 -28.72 -1.19
N THR A 220 -11.32 -29.78 -1.13
CA THR A 220 -11.29 -30.84 -2.14
C THR A 220 -11.93 -30.38 -3.46
N LEU A 221 -11.14 -30.31 -4.52
CA LEU A 221 -11.59 -29.92 -5.87
C LEU A 221 -11.47 -31.10 -6.84
N PRO A 222 -12.14 -31.06 -8.00
CA PRO A 222 -11.84 -31.98 -9.09
C PRO A 222 -10.36 -31.91 -9.46
N SER A 223 -9.76 -33.08 -9.66
CA SER A 223 -8.40 -33.22 -10.17
C SER A 223 -8.34 -32.87 -11.65
N LEU A 224 -7.21 -32.32 -12.09
CA LEU A 224 -6.88 -32.12 -13.51
C LEU A 224 -6.28 -33.37 -14.15
N CYS A 225 -6.10 -34.45 -13.39
CA CYS A 225 -5.78 -35.76 -13.93
C CYS A 225 -7.06 -36.42 -14.44
N VAL A 226 -7.29 -36.37 -15.75
CA VAL A 226 -8.50 -36.89 -16.37
C VAL A 226 -8.24 -38.29 -16.93
N THR A 227 -9.12 -39.23 -16.57
CA THR A 227 -9.09 -40.59 -17.10
C THR A 227 -10.08 -40.72 -18.25
N GLU A 228 -9.62 -41.12 -19.43
CA GLU A 228 -10.52 -41.46 -20.54
C GLU A 228 -11.12 -42.86 -20.29
N MET A 229 -12.44 -42.92 -20.13
CA MET A 229 -13.13 -44.18 -19.86
C MET A 229 -13.09 -45.10 -21.10
N PRO A 230 -12.71 -46.39 -20.94
CA PRO A 230 -12.62 -47.31 -22.06
C PRO A 230 -14.01 -47.55 -22.64
N LYS A 231 -14.09 -47.82 -23.95
CA LYS A 231 -15.36 -48.09 -24.63
C LYS A 231 -16.06 -49.26 -23.94
N VAL A 232 -17.33 -49.05 -23.56
CA VAL A 232 -18.15 -50.10 -22.95
C VAL A 232 -18.47 -51.15 -24.02
N GLY A 233 -17.55 -52.11 -24.21
CA GLY A 233 -17.79 -53.34 -24.95
C GLY A 233 -18.74 -54.28 -24.20
N ARG A 234 -18.86 -55.55 -24.60
CA ARG A 234 -19.62 -56.58 -23.87
C ARG A 234 -18.93 -57.03 -22.56
N SER A 235 -18.18 -56.12 -21.95
CA SER A 235 -17.51 -56.28 -20.67
C SER A 235 -18.55 -56.62 -19.60
N ARG A 236 -18.24 -57.61 -18.75
CA ARG A 236 -19.10 -57.95 -17.61
C ARG A 236 -18.92 -56.92 -16.49
N ALA A 237 -19.96 -56.74 -15.69
CA ALA A 237 -19.97 -55.91 -14.47
C ALA A 237 -18.78 -56.15 -13.51
N GLU A 238 -18.14 -57.33 -13.54
CA GLU A 238 -16.97 -57.67 -12.71
C GLU A 238 -15.74 -56.79 -13.02
N ALA A 239 -15.37 -56.61 -14.30
CA ALA A 239 -14.20 -55.80 -14.68
C ALA A 239 -14.45 -54.30 -14.49
N TRP A 240 -15.69 -53.87 -14.74
CA TRP A 240 -16.13 -52.50 -14.49
C TRP A 240 -16.10 -52.15 -13.00
N LEU A 241 -16.59 -53.05 -12.14
CA LEU A 241 -16.60 -52.84 -10.69
C LEU A 241 -15.18 -52.76 -10.11
N GLU A 242 -14.24 -53.58 -10.61
CA GLU A 242 -12.84 -53.51 -10.20
C GLU A 242 -12.16 -52.21 -10.67
N LEU A 243 -12.45 -51.76 -11.90
CA LEU A 243 -11.97 -50.48 -12.42
C LEU A 243 -12.48 -49.31 -11.56
N GLU A 244 -13.79 -49.25 -11.33
CA GLU A 244 -14.43 -48.23 -10.50
C GLU A 244 -13.85 -48.21 -9.09
N LYS A 245 -13.66 -49.39 -8.48
CA LYS A 245 -13.09 -49.53 -7.14
C LYS A 245 -11.64 -49.04 -7.06
N LEU A 246 -10.81 -49.29 -8.08
CA LEU A 246 -9.41 -48.86 -8.09
C LEU A 246 -9.25 -47.36 -8.37
N LEU A 247 -10.17 -46.76 -9.12
CA LEU A 247 -10.18 -45.34 -9.45
C LEU A 247 -10.98 -44.47 -8.47
N THR A 248 -11.74 -45.07 -7.56
CA THR A 248 -12.57 -44.34 -6.58
C THR A 248 -11.70 -43.35 -5.79
N GLY A 249 -12.10 -42.08 -5.79
CA GLY A 249 -11.42 -41.00 -5.05
C GLY A 249 -10.20 -40.41 -5.74
N LEU A 250 -9.87 -40.84 -6.97
CA LEU A 250 -8.86 -40.19 -7.81
C LEU A 250 -9.45 -39.06 -8.67
N ASP A 251 -10.77 -38.89 -8.69
CA ASP A 251 -11.47 -37.78 -9.33
C ASP A 251 -11.34 -36.46 -8.54
N LEU A 252 -10.99 -36.56 -7.26
CA LEU A 252 -10.94 -35.46 -6.32
C LEU A 252 -9.56 -35.35 -5.68
N ILE A 253 -9.08 -34.12 -5.55
CA ILE A 253 -7.81 -33.79 -4.90
C ILE A 253 -8.06 -32.90 -3.68
N SER A 254 -7.59 -33.35 -2.52
CA SER A 254 -7.70 -32.62 -1.26
C SER A 254 -6.70 -31.47 -1.16
N ASP A 255 -6.97 -30.54 -0.23
CA ASP A 255 -6.03 -29.49 0.16
C ASP A 255 -5.67 -28.50 -0.95
N VAL A 256 -6.63 -28.19 -1.82
CA VAL A 256 -6.45 -27.21 -2.90
C VAL A 256 -6.90 -25.83 -2.45
N PRO A 257 -6.08 -24.78 -2.63
CA PRO A 257 -6.48 -23.43 -2.28
C PRO A 257 -7.75 -22.95 -2.98
N ILE A 258 -8.63 -22.37 -2.19
CA ILE A 258 -9.75 -21.57 -2.64
C ILE A 258 -9.39 -20.10 -2.49
N ALA A 259 -9.51 -19.36 -3.58
CA ALA A 259 -9.37 -17.92 -3.58
C ALA A 259 -10.71 -17.19 -3.45
N VAL A 260 -10.72 -16.07 -2.73
CA VAL A 260 -11.68 -14.98 -2.93
C VAL A 260 -11.14 -14.05 -4.00
N ARG A 261 -12.02 -13.59 -4.89
CA ARG A 261 -11.63 -12.81 -6.07
C ARG A 261 -12.46 -11.52 -6.11
N PRO A 262 -12.11 -10.52 -5.27
CA PRO A 262 -12.92 -9.33 -5.08
C PRO A 262 -13.10 -8.50 -6.36
N LEU A 263 -12.18 -8.62 -7.33
CA LEU A 263 -12.31 -7.95 -8.62
C LEU A 263 -13.40 -8.54 -9.52
N ILE A 264 -13.48 -9.88 -9.56
CA ILE A 264 -14.35 -10.61 -10.49
C ILE A 264 -15.69 -10.90 -9.82
N ASP A 265 -15.64 -11.47 -8.62
CA ASP A 265 -16.83 -11.96 -7.94
C ASP A 265 -17.65 -10.78 -7.39
N GLY A 266 -17.00 -9.72 -6.91
CA GLY A 266 -17.62 -8.55 -6.28
C GLY A 266 -17.15 -8.39 -4.83
N ALA A 267 -17.86 -7.61 -4.03
CA ALA A 267 -17.47 -7.40 -2.63
C ALA A 267 -17.37 -8.74 -1.87
N VAL A 268 -16.36 -8.86 -1.02
CA VAL A 268 -16.14 -10.05 -0.18
C VAL A 268 -16.55 -9.70 1.25
N GLY A 269 -17.53 -10.42 1.79
CA GLY A 269 -18.01 -10.24 3.16
C GLY A 269 -17.37 -11.23 4.13
N ILE A 270 -17.00 -10.78 5.31
CA ILE A 270 -16.44 -11.59 6.40
C ILE A 270 -17.38 -11.44 7.60
N ALA A 271 -17.92 -12.54 8.08
CA ALA A 271 -18.96 -12.60 9.07
C ALA A 271 -18.60 -13.53 10.24
N GLY A 272 -18.82 -13.08 11.47
CA GLY A 272 -18.73 -13.93 12.66
C GLY A 272 -18.23 -13.17 13.89
N PRO A 273 -17.87 -13.89 14.97
CA PRO A 273 -17.35 -13.29 16.19
C PRO A 273 -16.14 -12.41 15.88
N ARG A 274 -16.15 -11.17 16.40
CA ARG A 274 -15.23 -10.10 16.02
C ARG A 274 -13.75 -10.53 15.98
N GLY A 275 -13.27 -11.22 17.01
CA GLY A 275 -11.87 -11.66 17.08
C GLY A 275 -11.46 -12.60 15.93
N HIS A 276 -12.32 -13.55 15.56
CA HIS A 276 -12.05 -14.50 14.48
C HIS A 276 -12.24 -13.86 13.10
N ALA A 277 -13.30 -13.05 12.92
CA ALA A 277 -13.54 -12.31 11.67
C ALA A 277 -12.38 -11.36 11.35
N LEU A 278 -11.88 -10.61 12.33
CA LEU A 278 -10.71 -9.75 12.17
C LEU A 278 -9.44 -10.55 11.85
N GLY A 279 -9.27 -11.74 12.44
CA GLY A 279 -8.13 -12.60 12.13
C GLY A 279 -8.09 -12.99 10.64
N VAL A 280 -9.23 -13.38 10.08
CA VAL A 280 -9.35 -13.70 8.65
C VAL A 280 -9.17 -12.45 7.79
N ALA A 281 -9.78 -11.33 8.18
CA ALA A 281 -9.68 -10.07 7.43
C ALA A 281 -8.23 -9.56 7.37
N ARG A 282 -7.48 -9.62 8.48
CA ARG A 282 -6.04 -9.29 8.51
C ARG A 282 -5.23 -10.20 7.62
N SER A 283 -5.52 -11.50 7.61
CA SER A 283 -4.85 -12.47 6.72
C SER A 283 -5.02 -12.08 5.26
N LEU A 284 -6.25 -11.78 4.82
CA LEU A 284 -6.53 -11.35 3.44
C LEU A 284 -5.84 -10.03 3.09
N VAL A 285 -5.84 -9.05 4.00
CA VAL A 285 -5.15 -7.78 3.79
C VAL A 285 -3.64 -7.99 3.69
N LEU A 286 -3.03 -8.80 4.57
CA LEU A 286 -1.60 -9.12 4.52
C LEU A 286 -1.22 -9.83 3.23
N GLN A 287 -2.02 -10.79 2.77
CA GLN A 287 -1.81 -11.43 1.47
C GLN A 287 -1.87 -10.38 0.34
N ALA A 288 -2.84 -9.47 0.36
CA ALA A 288 -2.94 -8.42 -0.66
C ALA A 288 -1.69 -7.52 -0.71
N VAL A 289 -1.20 -7.06 0.45
CA VAL A 289 -0.03 -6.14 0.51
C VAL A 289 1.32 -6.83 0.36
N ALA A 290 1.41 -8.13 0.66
CA ALA A 290 2.60 -8.93 0.41
C ALA A 290 2.73 -9.30 -1.07
N LEU A 291 1.62 -9.61 -1.75
CA LEU A 291 1.65 -10.09 -3.13
C LEU A 291 1.66 -8.98 -4.17
N HIS A 292 1.19 -7.77 -3.83
CA HIS A 292 1.07 -6.65 -4.76
C HIS A 292 1.81 -5.41 -4.25
N SER A 293 2.44 -4.67 -5.16
CA SER A 293 3.18 -3.46 -4.83
C SER A 293 2.26 -2.30 -4.40
N PRO A 294 2.74 -1.40 -3.51
CA PRO A 294 2.02 -0.16 -3.18
C PRO A 294 1.78 0.75 -4.40
N ALA A 295 2.52 0.57 -5.50
CA ALA A 295 2.28 1.30 -6.75
C ALA A 295 1.01 0.84 -7.47
N GLU A 296 0.59 -0.41 -7.26
CA GLU A 296 -0.55 -1.00 -7.97
C GLU A 296 -1.77 -1.21 -7.07
N VAL A 297 -1.58 -1.43 -5.77
CA VAL A 297 -2.67 -1.55 -4.81
C VAL A 297 -2.52 -0.50 -3.72
N SER A 298 -3.54 0.32 -3.53
CA SER A 298 -3.71 1.18 -2.36
C SER A 298 -4.68 0.56 -1.38
N VAL A 299 -4.47 0.75 -0.09
CA VAL A 299 -5.39 0.27 0.96
C VAL A 299 -6.10 1.46 1.60
N ALA A 300 -7.42 1.37 1.71
CA ALA A 300 -8.26 2.34 2.39
C ALA A 300 -9.25 1.65 3.33
N SER A 301 -9.72 2.36 4.36
CA SER A 301 -10.64 1.80 5.35
C SER A 301 -11.70 2.79 5.82
N PHE A 302 -12.94 2.32 5.90
CA PHE A 302 -14.03 2.93 6.67
C PHE A 302 -14.17 2.20 8.00
N ALA A 303 -13.80 2.86 9.09
CA ALA A 303 -13.93 2.35 10.45
C ALA A 303 -14.69 3.37 11.33
N SER A 304 -15.04 2.96 12.54
CA SER A 304 -15.48 3.88 13.59
C SER A 304 -14.31 4.21 14.53
N THR A 305 -14.46 5.25 15.35
CA THR A 305 -13.46 5.57 16.40
C THR A 305 -13.21 4.41 17.39
N LYS A 306 -14.15 3.46 17.50
CA LYS A 306 -13.99 2.25 18.31
C LYS A 306 -13.20 1.18 17.56
N THR A 307 -13.54 0.95 16.29
CA THR A 307 -13.02 -0.15 15.47
C THR A 307 -11.71 0.18 14.76
N ALA A 308 -11.37 1.47 14.65
CA ALA A 308 -10.09 1.92 14.06
C ALA A 308 -8.86 1.31 14.76
N ARG A 309 -8.93 1.01 16.06
CA ARG A 309 -7.82 0.36 16.79
C ARG A 309 -7.50 -1.04 16.29
N ASP A 310 -8.49 -1.77 15.78
CA ASP A 310 -8.30 -3.12 15.24
C ASP A 310 -7.49 -3.12 13.93
N TRP A 311 -7.45 -1.96 13.27
CA TRP A 311 -6.81 -1.65 12.00
C TRP A 311 -5.60 -0.70 12.15
N ASP A 312 -5.15 -0.42 13.38
CA ASP A 312 -4.05 0.51 13.65
C ASP A 312 -2.76 0.15 12.91
N TYR A 313 -2.58 -1.13 12.55
CA TYR A 313 -1.43 -1.59 11.79
C TYR A 313 -1.37 -1.06 10.35
N LEU A 314 -2.52 -0.69 9.77
CA LEU A 314 -2.58 -0.19 8.40
C LEU A 314 -1.75 1.07 8.19
N LYS A 315 -1.61 1.93 9.21
CA LYS A 315 -0.86 3.19 9.12
C LYS A 315 0.63 3.02 8.79
N TRP A 316 1.19 1.83 9.05
CA TRP A 316 2.58 1.51 8.73
C TRP A 316 2.74 0.97 7.31
N LEU A 317 1.67 0.53 6.65
CA LEU A 317 1.74 -0.06 5.32
C LEU A 317 2.04 1.01 4.27
N PRO A 318 3.01 0.80 3.36
CA PRO A 318 3.30 1.74 2.29
C PRO A 318 2.13 1.88 1.29
N HIS A 319 1.21 0.92 1.27
CA HIS A 319 -0.02 0.93 0.46
C HIS A 319 -1.07 1.96 0.92
N VAL A 320 -0.99 2.45 2.17
CA VAL A 320 -1.96 3.42 2.69
C VAL A 320 -1.60 4.85 2.27
N ASN A 321 -0.33 5.21 2.18
CA ASN A 321 0.11 6.54 1.76
C ASN A 321 0.96 6.48 0.48
N SER A 322 0.59 5.56 -0.42
CA SER A 322 1.34 5.38 -1.67
C SER A 322 1.27 6.65 -2.53
N PRO A 323 2.41 7.14 -3.05
CA PRO A 323 2.41 8.27 -3.98
C PRO A 323 1.68 7.97 -5.29
N HIS A 324 1.49 6.69 -5.62
CA HIS A 324 0.75 6.23 -6.80
C HIS A 324 -0.74 5.99 -6.51
N SER A 325 -1.20 6.30 -5.29
CA SER A 325 -2.60 6.14 -4.97
C SER A 325 -3.47 7.06 -5.82
N PRO A 326 -4.60 6.56 -6.36
CA PRO A 326 -5.52 7.37 -7.12
C PRO A 326 -6.36 8.31 -6.24
N LEU A 327 -6.26 8.18 -4.90
CA LEU A 327 -6.98 9.01 -3.95
C LEU A 327 -6.11 10.21 -3.50
N GLY A 328 -6.73 11.39 -3.43
CA GLY A 328 -6.09 12.63 -2.98
C GLY A 328 -6.31 12.98 -1.51
N THR A 329 -6.97 12.09 -0.75
CA THR A 329 -7.37 12.28 0.65
C THR A 329 -6.70 11.25 1.56
N GLU A 330 -6.89 11.35 2.87
CA GLU A 330 -6.44 10.30 3.79
C GLU A 330 -7.25 9.01 3.59
N HIS A 331 -6.56 7.87 3.51
CA HIS A 331 -7.21 6.59 3.22
C HIS A 331 -7.80 5.89 4.45
N LEU A 332 -7.39 6.28 5.67
CA LEU A 332 -7.87 5.68 6.92
C LEU A 332 -8.89 6.62 7.56
N ALA A 333 -10.17 6.36 7.33
CA ALA A 333 -11.25 7.18 7.86
C ALA A 333 -11.90 6.52 9.09
N ALA A 334 -11.94 7.25 10.21
CA ALA A 334 -12.56 6.81 11.47
C ALA A 334 -13.65 7.78 11.99
N SER A 335 -13.64 9.03 11.54
CA SER A 335 -14.63 10.05 11.88
C SER A 335 -15.60 10.32 10.73
N ALA A 336 -16.81 10.83 11.04
CA ALA A 336 -17.80 11.17 10.01
C ALA A 336 -17.27 12.10 8.89
N PRO A 337 -16.53 13.19 9.15
CA PRO A 337 -15.98 14.03 8.09
C PRO A 337 -14.90 13.33 7.26
N GLU A 338 -14.03 12.53 7.88
CA GLU A 338 -13.04 11.72 7.16
C GLU A 338 -13.73 10.69 6.27
N CYS A 339 -14.77 10.01 6.77
CA CYS A 339 -15.53 9.04 5.98
C CYS A 339 -16.26 9.72 4.82
N ALA A 340 -16.81 10.93 5.02
CA ALA A 340 -17.42 11.67 3.93
C ALA A 340 -16.39 12.03 2.84
N ALA A 341 -15.24 12.58 3.22
CA ALA A 341 -14.18 12.96 2.29
C ALA A 341 -13.58 11.77 1.52
N LEU A 342 -13.41 10.62 2.18
CA LEU A 342 -12.96 9.39 1.53
C LEU A 342 -14.02 8.84 0.57
N ALA A 343 -15.30 8.89 0.94
CA ALA A 343 -16.40 8.47 0.07
C ALA A 343 -16.51 9.38 -1.17
N ASP A 344 -16.40 10.69 -1.01
CA ASP A 344 -16.38 11.65 -2.12
C ASP A 344 -15.22 11.33 -3.09
N ALA A 345 -14.00 11.12 -2.57
CA ALA A 345 -12.83 10.78 -3.39
C ALA A 345 -12.99 9.44 -4.14
N LEU A 346 -13.63 8.45 -3.52
CA LEU A 346 -13.93 7.16 -4.18
C LEU A 346 -15.02 7.29 -5.24
N GLU A 347 -16.05 8.11 -5.01
CA GLU A 347 -17.10 8.40 -5.99
C GLU A 347 -16.50 9.11 -7.21
N ASP A 348 -15.68 10.13 -7.01
CA ASP A 348 -14.95 10.84 -8.06
C ASP A 348 -14.04 9.89 -8.86
N LEU A 349 -13.33 8.98 -8.17
CA LEU A 349 -12.51 7.96 -8.82
C LEU A 349 -13.36 7.04 -9.71
N ILE A 350 -14.48 6.55 -9.19
CA ILE A 350 -15.39 5.67 -9.94
C ILE A 350 -15.96 6.44 -11.15
N GLU A 351 -16.36 7.69 -10.99
CA GLU A 351 -16.92 8.52 -12.06
C GLU A 351 -15.90 8.85 -13.15
N SER A 352 -14.66 9.20 -12.77
CA SER A 352 -13.57 9.41 -13.72
C SER A 352 -13.30 8.16 -14.58
N ARG A 353 -13.43 6.96 -13.99
CA ARG A 353 -13.28 5.66 -14.67
C ARG A 353 -14.52 5.22 -15.44
N LEU A 354 -15.69 5.79 -15.15
CA LEU A 354 -16.91 5.59 -15.93
C LEU A 354 -16.94 6.47 -17.18
N GLY A 355 -16.49 7.72 -17.07
CA GLY A 355 -16.42 8.68 -18.18
C GLY A 355 -15.40 8.31 -19.26
N GLN A 356 -14.37 7.52 -18.90
CA GLN A 356 -13.46 6.89 -19.84
C GLN A 356 -14.12 5.62 -20.41
N GLY A 357 -14.92 5.75 -21.47
CA GLY A 357 -15.71 4.65 -22.04
C GLY A 357 -14.89 3.43 -22.46
N SER A 358 -15.52 2.25 -22.50
CA SER A 358 -14.97 0.91 -22.76
C SER A 358 -14.26 0.73 -24.13
N GLY A 359 -13.09 1.34 -24.30
CA GLY A 359 -12.18 1.05 -25.42
C GLY A 359 -11.14 -0.02 -25.03
N PRO A 360 -10.61 -0.80 -26.00
CA PRO A 360 -9.58 -1.82 -25.74
C PRO A 360 -8.27 -1.28 -25.15
N ASN A 361 -8.08 0.05 -25.11
CA ASN A 361 -6.95 0.73 -24.46
C ASN A 361 -7.18 1.05 -22.96
N LEU A 362 -8.31 0.68 -22.34
CA LEU A 362 -8.53 0.90 -20.90
C LEU A 362 -7.94 -0.17 -20.00
N GLU A 363 -7.91 -1.43 -20.45
CA GLU A 363 -7.27 -2.52 -19.68
C GLU A 363 -5.77 -2.26 -19.49
N ALA A 364 -5.15 -1.54 -20.42
CA ALA A 364 -3.77 -1.07 -20.35
C ALA A 364 -3.57 0.22 -19.51
N ARG A 365 -4.62 0.83 -18.94
CA ARG A 365 -4.57 2.15 -18.27
C ARG A 365 -5.11 2.20 -16.84
N GLN A 366 -5.68 1.12 -16.31
CA GLN A 366 -5.92 1.05 -14.87
C GLN A 366 -4.57 0.84 -14.18
N SER A 367 -3.91 1.92 -13.78
CA SER A 367 -2.56 1.86 -13.19
C SER A 367 -2.55 1.45 -11.72
N SER A 368 -3.71 1.46 -11.04
CA SER A 368 -3.82 1.10 -9.63
C SER A 368 -5.24 0.74 -9.19
N TYR A 369 -5.34 -0.12 -8.18
CA TYR A 369 -6.56 -0.60 -7.53
C TYR A 369 -6.62 -0.10 -6.08
N VAL A 370 -7.83 0.11 -5.57
CA VAL A 370 -8.06 0.42 -4.15
C VAL A 370 -8.70 -0.79 -3.48
N LEU A 371 -8.01 -1.37 -2.49
CA LEU A 371 -8.57 -2.34 -1.56
C LEU A 371 -9.23 -1.59 -0.40
N LEU A 372 -10.56 -1.57 -0.40
CA LEU A 372 -11.38 -0.87 0.56
C LEU A 372 -11.88 -1.82 1.65
N ILE A 373 -11.51 -1.54 2.89
CA ILE A 373 -11.98 -2.26 4.08
C ILE A 373 -13.17 -1.50 4.66
N VAL A 374 -14.28 -2.19 4.92
CA VAL A 374 -15.51 -1.57 5.45
C VAL A 374 -15.94 -2.28 6.72
N GLU A 375 -15.90 -1.57 7.85
CA GLU A 375 -16.53 -2.02 9.09
C GLU A 375 -18.02 -1.63 9.08
N GLY A 376 -18.87 -2.55 9.54
CA GLY A 376 -20.32 -2.32 9.57
C GLY A 376 -20.81 -1.19 10.49
N ASP A 377 -19.94 -0.63 11.34
CA ASP A 377 -20.26 0.45 12.28
C ASP A 377 -19.62 1.80 11.89
N ALA A 378 -19.06 1.92 10.68
CA ALA A 378 -18.48 3.18 10.19
C ALA A 378 -19.52 4.33 10.22
N PRO A 379 -19.11 5.56 10.59
CA PRO A 379 -20.01 6.71 10.78
C PRO A 379 -20.40 7.36 9.44
N ILE A 380 -20.95 6.56 8.52
CA ILE A 380 -21.41 6.97 7.19
C ILE A 380 -22.68 6.16 6.84
N ASP A 381 -23.54 6.72 5.98
CA ASP A 381 -24.74 6.00 5.56
C ASP A 381 -24.37 4.69 4.86
N ARG A 382 -24.96 3.59 5.35
CA ARG A 382 -24.77 2.24 4.82
C ARG A 382 -25.19 2.16 3.34
N SER A 383 -26.21 2.91 2.94
CA SER A 383 -26.66 2.93 1.54
C SER A 383 -25.55 3.43 0.60
N ARG A 384 -24.79 4.44 1.05
CA ARG A 384 -23.66 5.02 0.32
C ARG A 384 -22.49 4.04 0.19
N LEU A 385 -22.15 3.33 1.28
CA LEU A 385 -21.13 2.28 1.25
C LEU A 385 -21.50 1.11 0.32
N VAL A 386 -22.78 0.72 0.29
CA VAL A 386 -23.27 -0.31 -0.64
C VAL A 386 -23.18 0.18 -2.08
N ALA A 387 -23.57 1.43 -2.35
CA ALA A 387 -23.44 2.01 -3.69
C ALA A 387 -21.98 2.09 -4.17
N LEU A 388 -21.04 2.42 -3.28
CA LEU A 388 -19.61 2.37 -3.56
C LEU A 388 -19.14 0.96 -3.93
N ALA A 389 -19.57 -0.05 -3.19
CA ALA A 389 -19.23 -1.44 -3.46
C ALA A 389 -19.83 -1.95 -4.79
N GLU A 390 -21.06 -1.57 -5.12
CA GLU A 390 -21.73 -1.95 -6.36
C GLU A 390 -21.12 -1.24 -7.58
N ARG A 391 -20.98 0.09 -7.52
CA ARG A 391 -20.43 0.90 -8.62
C ARG A 391 -18.92 0.72 -8.79
N GLY A 392 -18.22 0.35 -7.72
CA GLY A 392 -16.78 0.13 -7.70
C GLY A 392 -16.34 -1.18 -8.36
N GLN A 393 -17.23 -2.18 -8.46
CA GLN A 393 -16.93 -3.47 -9.09
C GLN A 393 -16.50 -3.27 -10.55
N GLY A 394 -15.31 -3.78 -10.92
CA GLY A 394 -14.74 -3.61 -12.26
C GLY A 394 -14.24 -2.19 -12.57
N LYS A 395 -14.31 -1.25 -11.62
CA LYS A 395 -13.78 0.12 -11.72
C LYS A 395 -12.60 0.35 -10.79
N GLY A 396 -11.93 -0.74 -10.43
CA GLY A 396 -10.69 -0.76 -9.66
C GLY A 396 -10.86 -0.42 -8.18
N VAL A 397 -12.03 -0.68 -7.62
CA VAL A 397 -12.28 -0.68 -6.17
C VAL A 397 -12.69 -2.11 -5.78
N ALA A 398 -11.89 -2.73 -4.92
CA ALA A 398 -12.11 -4.06 -4.37
C ALA A 398 -12.54 -3.93 -2.90
N VAL A 399 -13.69 -4.49 -2.52
CA VAL A 399 -14.26 -4.26 -1.18
C VAL A 399 -14.16 -5.51 -0.30
N LEU A 400 -13.63 -5.33 0.91
CA LEU A 400 -13.65 -6.28 2.02
C LEU A 400 -14.58 -5.75 3.11
N TRP A 401 -15.73 -6.38 3.29
CA TRP A 401 -16.71 -5.97 4.30
C TRP A 401 -16.62 -6.85 5.54
N VAL A 402 -16.50 -6.27 6.74
CA VAL A 402 -16.43 -7.00 8.01
C VAL A 402 -17.68 -6.74 8.84
N ALA A 403 -18.31 -7.81 9.33
CA ALA A 403 -19.52 -7.74 10.14
C ALA A 403 -19.56 -8.84 11.22
N GLU A 404 -20.32 -8.60 12.30
CA GLU A 404 -20.47 -9.55 13.42
C GLU A 404 -21.34 -10.78 13.10
N GLY A 405 -21.82 -10.92 11.86
CA GLY A 405 -22.63 -12.06 11.44
C GLY A 405 -23.12 -11.93 10.00
N GLN A 406 -23.46 -13.07 9.39
CA GLN A 406 -23.86 -13.14 7.97
C GLN A 406 -25.07 -12.26 7.62
N PRO A 407 -26.14 -12.15 8.44
CA PRO A 407 -27.29 -11.31 8.13
C PRO A 407 -26.97 -9.80 8.07
N ARG A 408 -25.83 -9.38 8.63
CA ARG A 408 -25.37 -7.99 8.59
C ARG A 408 -24.54 -7.68 7.36
N LEU A 409 -24.17 -8.65 6.55
CA LEU A 409 -23.49 -8.39 5.27
C LEU A 409 -24.49 -7.87 4.23
N PRO A 410 -24.12 -6.87 3.41
CA PRO A 410 -24.97 -6.38 2.34
C PRO A 410 -25.06 -7.40 1.17
N ALA A 411 -26.14 -7.33 0.39
CA ALA A 411 -26.36 -8.24 -0.75
C ALA A 411 -25.32 -8.11 -1.87
N VAL A 412 -24.61 -6.98 -1.95
CA VAL A 412 -23.46 -6.77 -2.85
C VAL A 412 -22.30 -7.73 -2.56
N CYS A 413 -22.23 -8.31 -1.35
CA CYS A 413 -21.25 -9.33 -1.01
C CYS A 413 -21.59 -10.66 -1.69
N SER A 414 -21.09 -10.82 -2.91
CA SER A 414 -21.27 -12.00 -3.75
C SER A 414 -20.44 -13.21 -3.31
N THR A 415 -19.40 -12.96 -2.52
CA THR A 415 -18.62 -13.97 -1.81
C THR A 415 -18.66 -13.63 -0.33
N TYR A 416 -18.99 -14.59 0.53
CA TYR A 416 -18.96 -14.39 1.97
C TYR A 416 -18.23 -15.51 2.69
N VAL A 417 -17.58 -15.16 3.80
CA VAL A 417 -16.80 -16.04 4.66
C VAL A 417 -17.38 -15.95 6.06
N VAL A 418 -18.00 -17.02 6.55
CA VAL A 418 -18.53 -17.13 7.91
C VAL A 418 -17.54 -17.88 8.78
N VAL A 419 -17.13 -17.27 9.91
CA VAL A 419 -16.11 -17.79 10.82
C VAL A 419 -16.70 -18.46 12.07
N GLU A 420 -17.97 -18.88 12.01
CA GLU A 420 -18.65 -19.60 13.09
C GLU A 420 -18.61 -21.11 12.88
N GLY A 421 -18.49 -21.87 13.99
CA GLY A 421 -18.47 -23.33 13.97
C GLY A 421 -17.29 -23.87 13.16
N ASP A 422 -17.58 -24.76 12.21
CA ASP A 422 -16.58 -25.32 11.31
C ASP A 422 -16.15 -24.36 10.19
N GLY A 423 -16.70 -23.14 10.12
CA GLY A 423 -16.46 -22.13 9.10
C GLY A 423 -17.12 -22.46 7.75
N THR A 424 -17.50 -21.44 7.00
CA THR A 424 -18.25 -21.60 5.73
C THR A 424 -17.86 -20.53 4.73
N VAL A 425 -17.71 -20.90 3.46
CA VAL A 425 -17.51 -19.95 2.36
C VAL A 425 -18.64 -20.12 1.36
N GLY A 426 -19.34 -19.03 1.06
CA GLY A 426 -20.45 -19.03 0.11
C GLY A 426 -20.17 -18.17 -1.11
N TYR A 427 -20.52 -18.69 -2.28
CA TYR A 427 -20.48 -18.02 -3.57
C TYR A 427 -21.89 -17.80 -4.07
N VAL A 428 -22.42 -16.59 -3.87
CA VAL A 428 -23.81 -16.24 -4.20
C VAL A 428 -24.08 -16.41 -5.69
N ARG A 429 -23.16 -15.95 -6.56
CA ARG A 429 -23.32 -16.05 -8.03
C ARG A 429 -23.18 -17.47 -8.57
N ARG A 430 -22.52 -18.36 -7.84
CA ARG A 430 -22.32 -19.77 -8.22
C ARG A 430 -23.33 -20.72 -7.57
N PHE A 431 -24.19 -20.20 -6.69
CA PHE A 431 -25.11 -20.98 -5.87
C PHE A 431 -24.40 -22.12 -5.12
N GLU A 432 -23.17 -21.87 -4.67
CA GLU A 432 -22.30 -22.87 -4.06
C GLU A 432 -21.95 -22.46 -2.63
N THR A 433 -21.98 -23.41 -1.70
CA THR A 433 -21.55 -23.21 -0.31
C THR A 433 -20.61 -24.33 0.07
N VAL A 434 -19.48 -23.97 0.66
CA VAL A 434 -18.43 -24.90 1.08
C VAL A 434 -18.37 -24.92 2.60
N THR A 435 -18.51 -26.11 3.18
CA THR A 435 -18.43 -26.40 4.63
C THR A 435 -18.07 -27.88 4.83
N PRO A 436 -17.23 -28.25 5.83
CA PRO A 436 -16.55 -27.41 6.82
C PRO A 436 -15.33 -26.65 6.28
N VAL A 437 -15.08 -25.46 6.83
CA VAL A 437 -13.98 -24.56 6.46
C VAL A 437 -13.20 -23.97 7.69
N ARG A 438 -12.23 -24.67 8.32
CA ARG A 438 -11.06 -24.07 9.05
C ARG A 438 -10.32 -22.90 8.34
N LEU A 439 -10.77 -21.67 8.51
CA LEU A 439 -10.20 -20.49 7.84
C LEU A 439 -8.76 -20.13 8.27
N GLU A 440 -8.04 -19.45 7.38
CA GLU A 440 -6.74 -18.85 7.72
C GLU A 440 -6.93 -17.54 8.50
N SER A 441 -6.19 -17.38 9.59
CA SER A 441 -6.29 -16.21 10.46
C SER A 441 -4.91 -15.69 10.83
N CYS A 442 -4.77 -14.37 10.88
CA CYS A 442 -3.58 -13.68 11.37
C CYS A 442 -3.91 -12.89 12.64
N ASP A 443 -3.09 -13.05 13.68
CA ASP A 443 -3.24 -12.27 14.90
C ASP A 443 -2.78 -10.81 14.71
N ALA A 444 -3.20 -9.93 15.62
CA ALA A 444 -2.91 -8.50 15.52
C ALA A 444 -1.40 -8.19 15.63
N HIS A 445 -0.64 -8.97 16.40
CA HIS A 445 0.77 -8.72 16.65
C HIS A 445 1.61 -9.07 15.41
N THR A 446 1.32 -10.20 14.78
CA THR A 446 1.96 -10.59 13.52
C THR A 446 1.66 -9.58 12.42
N ALA A 447 0.41 -9.13 12.28
CA ALA A 447 0.04 -8.09 11.30
C ALA A 447 0.78 -6.76 11.54
N ALA A 448 0.85 -6.30 12.79
CA ALA A 448 1.58 -5.08 13.14
C ALA A 448 3.09 -5.21 12.89
N THR A 449 3.67 -6.38 13.14
CA THR A 449 5.09 -6.63 12.90
C THR A 449 5.41 -6.65 11.42
N ALA A 450 4.61 -7.37 10.61
CA ALA A 450 4.75 -7.39 9.16
C ALA A 450 4.59 -5.98 8.56
N ALA A 451 3.59 -5.22 9.01
CA ALA A 451 3.36 -3.86 8.51
C ALA A 451 4.54 -2.91 8.80
N ARG A 452 5.15 -2.97 9.99
CA ARG A 452 6.34 -2.17 10.31
C ARG A 452 7.57 -2.58 9.52
N LEU A 453 7.73 -3.88 9.23
CA LEU A 453 8.82 -4.38 8.40
C LEU A 453 8.68 -3.98 6.94
N LEU A 454 7.44 -3.87 6.46
CA LEU A 454 7.11 -3.42 5.10
C LEU A 454 7.14 -1.90 4.95
N SER A 455 6.94 -1.16 6.05
CA SER A 455 6.88 0.31 6.07
C SER A 455 8.03 1.03 5.34
N PRO A 456 9.31 0.67 5.52
CA PRO A 456 10.40 1.35 4.82
C PRO A 456 10.59 0.86 3.38
N VAL A 457 9.87 -0.17 2.92
CA VAL A 457 10.12 -0.81 1.62
C VAL A 457 9.42 -0.02 0.51
N ILE A 458 10.18 0.32 -0.54
CA ILE A 458 9.72 1.04 -1.71
C ILE A 458 9.98 0.21 -2.95
N ASP A 459 9.04 0.28 -3.88
CA ASP A 459 9.17 -0.35 -5.18
C ASP A 459 10.02 0.52 -6.12
N ALA A 460 11.30 0.16 -6.24
CA ALA A 460 12.27 0.88 -7.05
C ALA A 460 12.08 0.65 -8.56
N GLY A 461 11.26 -0.33 -8.96
CA GLY A 461 11.01 -0.65 -10.37
C GLY A 461 9.97 0.25 -11.03
N VAL A 462 9.31 1.13 -10.26
CA VAL A 462 8.26 2.02 -10.77
C VAL A 462 8.84 3.43 -10.94
N PRO A 463 8.73 4.04 -12.14
CA PRO A 463 9.14 5.42 -12.33
C PRO A 463 8.40 6.32 -11.35
N SER A 464 9.14 6.95 -10.44
CA SER A 464 8.64 8.11 -9.72
C SER A 464 8.61 9.27 -10.70
N ASP A 465 7.42 9.76 -11.08
CA ASP A 465 7.35 11.06 -11.75
C ASP A 465 8.10 12.08 -10.87
N ASP A 466 9.04 12.82 -11.45
CA ASP A 466 10.05 13.71 -10.82
C ASP A 466 9.50 14.77 -9.83
N ALA A 467 8.20 14.77 -9.54
CA ALA A 467 7.54 15.59 -8.52
C ALA A 467 7.67 15.02 -7.07
N SER A 468 8.22 13.82 -6.86
CA SER A 468 8.14 13.09 -5.58
C SER A 468 9.24 13.37 -4.53
N ASP A 469 10.29 14.13 -4.86
CA ASP A 469 11.35 14.50 -3.90
C ASP A 469 10.86 15.44 -2.78
N LEU A 470 9.65 15.98 -2.92
CA LEU A 470 9.00 16.78 -1.90
C LEU A 470 7.81 16.00 -1.30
N PRO A 471 7.82 15.76 0.03
CA PRO A 471 6.67 15.15 0.69
C PRO A 471 5.40 15.98 0.46
N ARG A 472 4.27 15.32 0.17
CA ARG A 472 2.97 15.97 -0.11
C ARG A 472 2.49 16.89 1.02
N ALA A 473 2.82 16.54 2.26
CA ALA A 473 2.59 17.36 3.45
C ALA A 473 3.66 17.06 4.50
N VAL A 474 4.03 18.08 5.28
CA VAL A 474 4.97 17.92 6.39
C VAL A 474 4.44 18.63 7.62
N SER A 475 4.50 17.94 8.76
CA SER A 475 4.19 18.55 10.06
C SER A 475 5.25 19.57 10.44
N PHE A 476 4.82 20.81 10.71
CA PHE A 476 5.70 21.88 11.20
C PHE A 476 6.38 21.48 12.52
N VAL A 477 5.66 20.83 13.45
CA VAL A 477 6.20 20.41 14.75
C VAL A 477 7.30 19.37 14.58
N THR A 478 7.16 18.46 13.60
CA THR A 478 8.20 17.48 13.28
C THR A 478 9.47 18.14 12.77
N LEU A 479 9.34 19.20 11.95
CA LEU A 479 10.50 19.93 11.42
C LEU A 479 11.12 20.89 12.44
N ALA A 480 10.31 21.59 13.23
CA ALA A 480 10.76 22.60 14.19
C ALA A 480 11.27 21.98 15.51
N GLY A 481 10.84 20.75 15.82
CA GLY A 481 11.13 20.03 17.06
C GLY A 481 9.90 20.01 17.98
N SER A 482 9.60 18.84 18.54
CA SER A 482 8.42 18.62 19.40
C SER A 482 8.45 19.42 20.70
N GLU A 483 9.62 19.84 21.16
CA GLU A 483 9.80 20.64 22.38
C GLU A 483 9.11 22.01 22.30
N ILE A 484 9.02 22.60 21.11
CA ILE A 484 8.33 23.88 20.86
C ILE A 484 6.83 23.76 21.17
N ALA A 485 6.23 22.60 20.91
CA ALA A 485 4.82 22.35 21.17
C ALA A 485 4.54 21.93 22.63
N ASN A 486 5.52 21.29 23.27
CA ASN A 486 5.32 20.61 24.56
C ASN A 486 5.81 21.40 25.77
N SER A 487 6.67 22.40 25.59
CA SER A 487 7.29 23.16 26.70
C SER A 487 7.54 24.62 26.35
N PRO A 488 7.16 25.59 27.22
CA PRO A 488 7.52 26.99 27.06
C PRO A 488 9.04 27.22 26.97
N ASN A 489 9.84 26.38 27.64
CA ASN A 489 11.29 26.51 27.62
C ASN A 489 11.86 26.26 26.21
N GLY A 490 11.24 25.38 25.42
CA GLY A 490 11.67 25.14 24.04
C GLY A 490 11.56 26.39 23.17
N VAL A 491 10.51 27.21 23.37
CA VAL A 491 10.35 28.50 22.67
C VAL A 491 11.36 29.53 23.16
N ILE A 492 11.58 29.61 24.48
CA ILE A 492 12.57 30.54 25.07
C ILE A 492 13.97 30.20 24.56
N GLU A 493 14.35 28.93 24.52
CA GLU A 493 15.64 28.47 23.99
C GLU A 493 15.82 28.90 22.53
N ARG A 494 14.82 28.69 21.66
CA ARG A 494 14.86 29.16 20.28
C ARG A 494 15.02 30.69 20.16
N TRP A 495 14.31 31.45 21.00
CA TRP A 495 14.44 32.90 21.02
C TRP A 495 15.79 33.39 21.56
N SER A 496 16.38 32.65 22.50
CA SER A 496 17.74 32.89 22.99
C SER A 496 18.79 32.52 21.92
N GLU A 497 18.59 31.45 21.16
CA GLU A 497 19.44 31.07 20.01
C GLU A 497 19.46 32.18 18.95
N SER A 498 18.29 32.74 18.62
CA SER A 498 18.16 33.87 17.71
C SER A 498 18.52 35.23 18.34
N ARG A 499 18.77 35.26 19.65
CA ARG A 499 19.07 36.47 20.44
C ARG A 499 18.02 37.56 20.23
N SER A 500 16.77 37.14 20.21
CA SER A 500 15.61 37.99 19.95
C SER A 500 14.96 38.51 21.23
N ILE A 501 15.42 38.08 22.40
CA ILE A 501 15.01 38.59 23.71
C ILE A 501 16.00 39.69 24.14
N LEU A 502 15.54 40.94 24.15
CA LEU A 502 16.36 42.12 24.47
C LEU A 502 16.25 42.56 25.93
N THR A 503 15.12 42.26 26.57
CA THR A 503 14.81 42.68 27.94
C THR A 503 14.19 41.55 28.75
N GLY A 504 14.35 41.60 30.08
CA GLY A 504 13.80 40.62 31.01
C GLY A 504 14.81 39.55 31.46
N PRO A 505 14.35 38.53 32.22
CA PRO A 505 15.23 37.55 32.87
C PRO A 505 15.96 36.62 31.89
N PHE A 506 15.47 36.49 30.65
CA PHE A 506 16.05 35.66 29.60
C PHE A 506 16.74 36.50 28.51
N ALA A 507 17.07 37.76 28.81
CA ALA A 507 17.70 38.67 27.85
C ALA A 507 19.07 38.13 27.39
N SER A 508 19.29 38.18 26.08
CA SER A 508 20.55 37.74 25.47
C SER A 508 21.62 38.82 25.56
N GLU A 509 22.89 38.43 25.69
CA GLU A 509 23.98 39.40 25.66
C GLU A 509 24.08 40.13 24.30
N PRO A 510 24.36 41.45 24.30
CA PRO A 510 24.57 42.20 23.07
C PRO A 510 25.67 41.60 22.22
N SER A 511 25.42 41.42 20.92
CA SER A 511 26.40 40.85 20.00
C SER A 511 26.59 41.68 18.75
N ARG A 512 27.82 41.69 18.24
CA ARG A 512 28.18 42.35 16.98
C ARG A 512 27.73 41.57 15.74
N ARG A 513 27.16 40.37 15.91
CA ARG A 513 26.67 39.52 14.81
C ARG A 513 25.38 40.11 14.23
N GLN A 514 25.26 40.10 12.91
CA GLN A 514 24.08 40.64 12.24
C GLN A 514 22.84 39.79 12.57
N ALA A 515 21.77 40.43 13.03
CA ALA A 515 20.50 39.76 13.30
C ALA A 515 19.80 39.38 11.99
N ASN A 516 19.22 38.18 11.95
CA ASN A 516 18.48 37.63 10.81
C ASN A 516 16.97 37.60 11.08
N LEU A 517 16.18 37.33 10.04
CA LEU A 517 14.75 37.04 10.15
C LEU A 517 14.45 35.70 9.46
N ARG A 518 15.23 34.68 9.82
CA ARG A 518 15.07 33.33 9.28
C ARG A 518 13.80 32.68 9.82
N ALA A 519 13.01 32.10 8.92
CA ALA A 519 11.78 31.37 9.21
C ALA A 519 11.84 30.00 8.57
N LEU A 520 11.53 28.95 9.33
CA LEU A 520 11.30 27.62 8.79
C LEU A 520 9.92 27.58 8.11
N ILE A 521 9.85 27.24 6.83
CA ILE A 521 8.59 27.29 6.08
C ILE A 521 8.18 25.94 5.47
N GLY A 522 9.09 24.95 5.45
CA GLY A 522 8.79 23.63 4.92
C GLY A 522 10.01 22.73 4.82
N GLN A 523 9.97 21.80 3.88
CA GLN A 523 11.04 20.85 3.58
C GLN A 523 11.37 20.89 2.09
N SER A 524 12.66 20.80 1.78
CA SER A 524 13.21 20.61 0.44
C SER A 524 13.74 19.18 0.29
N ALA A 525 14.14 18.79 -0.92
CA ALA A 525 14.86 17.53 -1.16
C ALA A 525 16.13 17.38 -0.29
N LEU A 526 16.71 18.50 0.17
CA LEU A 526 17.92 18.53 1.02
C LEU A 526 17.60 18.60 2.53
N GLY A 527 16.33 18.54 2.93
CA GLY A 527 15.87 18.66 4.31
C GLY A 527 15.17 20.00 4.60
N ALA A 528 15.08 20.39 5.87
CA ALA A 528 14.33 21.57 6.33
C ALA A 528 14.66 22.83 5.52
N PHE A 529 13.62 23.51 5.03
CA PHE A 529 13.73 24.69 4.18
C PHE A 529 13.33 25.94 4.94
N SER A 530 14.24 26.91 4.99
CA SER A 530 14.04 28.18 5.69
C SER A 530 14.31 29.37 4.79
N VAL A 531 13.56 30.45 4.98
CA VAL A 531 13.72 31.72 4.25
C VAL A 531 14.10 32.83 5.21
N ASP A 532 15.03 33.70 4.82
CA ASP A 532 15.47 34.86 5.62
C ASP A 532 15.24 36.18 4.88
N LEU A 533 14.28 36.95 5.38
CA LEU A 533 13.86 38.24 4.80
C LEU A 533 14.95 39.32 4.84
N ARG A 534 16.03 39.15 5.59
CA ARG A 534 17.12 40.14 5.63
C ARG A 534 18.21 39.85 4.60
N SER A 535 18.56 38.58 4.40
CA SER A 535 19.62 38.18 3.46
C SER A 535 19.11 37.88 2.06
N GLU A 536 17.88 37.40 1.92
CA GLU A 536 17.37 36.84 0.66
C GLU A 536 16.43 37.80 -0.10
N GLY A 537 15.97 38.86 0.56
CA GLY A 537 15.14 39.91 -0.03
C GLY A 537 14.17 40.49 1.00
N PRO A 538 14.09 41.84 1.15
CA PRO A 538 13.24 42.46 2.17
C PRO A 538 11.74 42.28 1.91
N HIS A 539 11.36 41.93 0.68
CA HIS A 539 9.99 41.70 0.27
C HIS A 539 9.87 40.38 -0.49
N ALA A 540 8.74 39.69 -0.30
CA ALA A 540 8.43 38.43 -0.93
C ALA A 540 7.07 38.49 -1.65
N LEU A 541 6.98 37.82 -2.81
CA LEU A 541 5.74 37.64 -3.54
C LEU A 541 5.38 36.16 -3.61
N VAL A 542 4.22 35.79 -3.08
CA VAL A 542 3.70 34.42 -3.11
C VAL A 542 2.60 34.34 -4.17
N GLY A 543 2.85 33.55 -5.23
CA GLY A 543 1.90 33.29 -6.31
C GLY A 543 1.39 31.85 -6.27
N GLY A 544 0.07 31.65 -6.39
CA GLY A 544 -0.48 30.29 -6.48
C GLY A 544 -2.00 30.30 -6.73
N THR A 545 -2.49 29.38 -7.57
CA THR A 545 -3.93 29.26 -7.87
C THR A 545 -4.75 28.91 -6.63
N THR A 546 -6.07 29.10 -6.67
CA THR A 546 -6.96 28.66 -5.58
C THR A 546 -6.73 27.17 -5.28
N GLY A 547 -6.63 26.82 -4.00
CA GLY A 547 -6.35 25.44 -3.56
C GLY A 547 -4.87 25.02 -3.59
N SER A 548 -3.95 25.90 -4.03
CA SER A 548 -2.50 25.58 -4.06
C SER A 548 -1.79 25.64 -2.70
N GLY A 549 -2.49 25.94 -1.61
CA GLY A 549 -1.89 26.07 -0.28
C GLY A 549 -1.24 27.42 0.02
N LYS A 550 -1.52 28.47 -0.76
CA LYS A 550 -1.00 29.85 -0.52
C LYS A 550 -1.21 30.34 0.92
N SER A 551 -2.43 30.26 1.43
CA SER A 551 -2.74 30.71 2.80
C SER A 551 -2.05 29.85 3.86
N GLU A 552 -1.95 28.53 3.63
CA GLU A 552 -1.22 27.60 4.50
C GLU A 552 0.27 27.93 4.55
N LEU A 553 0.88 28.26 3.41
CA LEU A 553 2.27 28.69 3.33
C LEU A 553 2.51 29.99 4.12
N LEU A 554 1.59 30.96 4.05
CA LEU A 554 1.70 32.19 4.82
C LEU A 554 1.60 31.93 6.33
N GLN A 555 0.69 31.05 6.76
CA GLN A 555 0.60 30.63 8.16
C GLN A 555 1.88 29.94 8.62
N ALA A 556 2.39 28.98 7.83
CA ALA A 556 3.64 28.27 8.11
C ALA A 556 4.83 29.25 8.22
N TRP A 557 4.85 30.29 7.38
CA TRP A 557 5.87 31.33 7.44
C TRP A 557 5.76 32.20 8.70
N ILE A 558 4.55 32.62 9.06
CA ILE A 558 4.30 33.39 10.30
C ILE A 558 4.70 32.55 11.52
N LEU A 559 4.27 31.29 11.59
CA LEU A 559 4.64 30.34 12.64
C LEU A 559 6.16 30.11 12.69
N GLY A 560 6.79 29.92 11.54
CA GLY A 560 8.24 29.79 11.41
C GLY A 560 9.01 30.97 11.98
N MET A 561 8.54 32.20 11.75
CA MET A 561 9.13 33.40 12.33
C MET A 561 8.85 33.52 13.83
N ALA A 562 7.60 33.29 14.26
CA ALA A 562 7.19 33.41 15.66
C ALA A 562 7.90 32.39 16.57
N ALA A 563 8.12 31.18 16.06
CA ALA A 563 8.87 30.13 16.75
C ALA A 563 10.37 30.46 16.86
N ALA A 564 10.94 31.09 15.83
CA ALA A 564 12.36 31.42 15.80
C ALA A 564 12.71 32.73 16.53
N HIS A 565 11.81 33.73 16.56
CA HIS A 565 12.11 35.09 17.03
C HIS A 565 11.05 35.61 18.00
N SER A 566 11.48 36.31 19.06
CA SER A 566 10.57 36.93 20.03
C SER A 566 9.83 38.16 19.48
N PRO A 567 8.72 38.58 20.11
CA PRO A 567 7.99 39.81 19.76
C PRO A 567 8.83 41.10 19.86
N GLN A 568 9.93 41.07 20.61
CA GLN A 568 10.87 42.19 20.70
C GLN A 568 11.76 42.32 19.45
N ARG A 569 11.81 41.29 18.60
CA ARG A 569 12.57 41.27 17.35
C ARG A 569 11.68 41.43 16.12
N VAL A 570 10.52 40.79 16.09
CA VAL A 570 9.63 40.80 14.93
C VAL A 570 8.18 40.95 15.36
N THR A 571 7.42 41.73 14.59
CA THR A 571 5.98 41.94 14.76
C THR A 571 5.27 41.82 13.43
N PHE A 572 4.00 41.39 13.46
CA PHE A 572 3.20 41.13 12.26
C PHE A 572 2.04 42.10 12.15
N LEU A 573 1.81 42.61 10.95
CA LEU A 573 0.56 43.26 10.55
C LEU A 573 -0.10 42.37 9.50
N LEU A 574 -1.23 41.77 9.86
CA LEU A 574 -1.94 40.78 9.03
C LEU A 574 -3.13 41.45 8.33
N VAL A 575 -3.19 41.32 7.01
CA VAL A 575 -4.22 41.92 6.15
C VAL A 575 -4.91 40.81 5.33
N ASP A 576 -6.20 40.60 5.58
CA ASP A 576 -7.04 39.62 4.86
C ASP A 576 -8.24 40.32 4.24
N TYR A 577 -8.22 40.52 2.93
CA TYR A 577 -9.21 41.35 2.25
C TYR A 577 -10.56 40.66 1.99
N LYS A 578 -10.59 39.32 1.83
CA LYS A 578 -11.80 38.59 1.42
C LYS A 578 -12.46 37.79 2.54
N GLY A 579 -12.13 38.07 3.80
CA GLY A 579 -12.71 37.38 4.95
C GLY A 579 -12.30 35.90 5.00
N GLY A 580 -11.12 35.58 4.48
CA GLY A 580 -10.53 34.28 4.68
C GLY A 580 -10.29 34.07 6.18
N SER A 581 -10.45 32.85 6.68
CA SER A 581 -9.94 32.51 8.01
C SER A 581 -8.42 32.32 8.01
N ALA A 582 -7.72 32.81 6.97
CA ALA A 582 -6.33 32.50 6.67
C ALA A 582 -5.38 32.94 7.79
N PHE A 583 -5.70 33.99 8.53
CA PHE A 583 -4.85 34.47 9.63
C PHE A 583 -5.50 34.36 11.01
N ARG A 584 -6.69 33.75 11.11
CA ARG A 584 -7.46 33.74 12.36
C ARG A 584 -6.70 33.11 13.52
N GLU A 585 -5.94 32.04 13.25
CA GLU A 585 -5.15 31.34 14.28
C GLU A 585 -3.88 32.11 14.64
N CYS A 586 -3.27 32.81 13.69
CA CYS A 586 -2.09 33.66 13.90
C CYS A 586 -2.41 34.99 14.61
N ALA A 587 -3.68 35.40 14.66
CA ALA A 587 -4.12 36.62 15.31
C ALA A 587 -3.76 36.65 16.82
N ASN A 588 -3.80 35.48 17.46
CA ASN A 588 -3.56 35.35 18.89
C ASN A 588 -2.06 35.32 19.27
N LEU A 589 -1.16 35.41 18.29
CA LEU A 589 0.28 35.44 18.56
C LEU A 589 0.67 36.76 19.25
N PRO A 590 1.59 36.73 20.22
CA PRO A 590 2.06 37.95 20.90
C PRO A 590 2.81 38.92 19.96
N HIS A 591 3.18 38.44 18.76
CA HIS A 591 3.83 39.21 17.71
C HIS A 591 2.85 40.03 16.87
N THR A 592 1.56 39.71 16.88
CA THR A 592 0.57 40.32 15.98
C THR A 592 0.09 41.67 16.54
N LEU A 593 0.16 42.71 15.71
CA LEU A 593 -0.25 44.07 16.07
C LEU A 593 -1.76 44.25 15.82
N GLY A 594 -2.54 44.28 16.90
CA GLY A 594 -4.00 44.45 16.84
C GLY A 594 -4.72 43.22 16.28
N ASP A 595 -6.03 43.36 16.01
CA ASP A 595 -6.79 42.30 15.32
C ASP A 595 -6.43 42.25 13.83
N VAL A 596 -6.63 41.07 13.22
CA VAL A 596 -6.47 40.88 11.77
C VAL A 596 -7.31 41.92 11.04
N VAL A 597 -6.66 42.68 10.16
CA VAL A 597 -7.35 43.71 9.40
C VAL A 597 -8.16 43.02 8.30
N THR A 598 -9.41 42.72 8.65
CA THR A 598 -10.42 42.09 7.81
C THR A 598 -11.41 43.15 7.31
N ASP A 599 -12.02 42.89 6.14
CA ASP A 599 -13.06 43.75 5.56
C ASP A 599 -12.66 45.24 5.56
N LEU A 600 -11.57 45.52 4.84
CA LEU A 600 -10.93 46.83 4.76
C LEU A 600 -11.88 47.85 4.10
N SER A 601 -12.80 48.41 4.89
CA SER A 601 -13.51 49.62 4.51
C SER A 601 -12.47 50.72 4.18
N PRO A 602 -12.72 51.59 3.19
CA PRO A 602 -11.78 52.65 2.79
C PRO A 602 -11.27 53.50 3.97
N HIS A 603 -12.07 53.64 5.04
CA HIS A 603 -11.70 54.37 6.25
C HIS A 603 -10.66 53.62 7.11
N LEU A 604 -10.75 52.30 7.26
CA LEU A 604 -9.77 51.50 8.00
C LEU A 604 -8.44 51.44 7.28
N VAL A 605 -8.48 51.30 5.95
CA VAL A 605 -7.30 51.36 5.07
C VAL A 605 -6.54 52.67 5.28
N ARG A 606 -7.24 53.80 5.22
CA ARG A 606 -6.64 55.12 5.38
C ARG A 606 -6.03 55.32 6.76
N ARG A 607 -6.69 54.83 7.81
CA ARG A 607 -6.15 54.86 9.17
C ARG A 607 -4.87 54.02 9.29
N ALA A 608 -4.85 52.82 8.72
CA ALA A 608 -3.68 51.95 8.72
C ALA A 608 -2.48 52.61 8.03
N LEU A 609 -2.68 53.23 6.85
CA LEU A 609 -1.62 53.97 6.14
C LEU A 609 -1.10 55.17 6.92
N ILE A 610 -1.98 55.92 7.60
CA ILE A 610 -1.57 57.05 8.46
C ILE A 610 -0.72 56.55 9.62
N SER A 611 -1.13 55.45 10.28
CA SER A 611 -0.37 54.83 11.36
C SER A 611 0.99 54.32 10.88
N LEU A 612 1.05 53.62 9.74
CA LEU A 612 2.30 53.16 9.13
C LEU A 612 3.22 54.34 8.76
N SER A 613 2.65 55.42 8.22
CA SER A 613 3.40 56.63 7.88
C SER A 613 3.93 57.38 9.11
N ALA A 614 3.23 57.31 10.24
CA ALA A 614 3.68 57.84 11.51
C ALA A 614 4.80 56.98 12.10
N GLU A 615 4.66 55.66 12.04
CA GLU A 615 5.68 54.69 12.47
C GLU A 615 6.98 54.86 11.68
N LEU A 616 6.91 55.01 10.36
CA LEU A 616 8.10 55.31 9.52
C LEU A 616 8.82 56.58 9.98
N ARG A 617 8.08 57.67 10.20
CA ARG A 617 8.64 58.94 10.67
C ARG A 617 9.27 58.82 12.05
N TYR A 618 8.64 58.05 12.95
CA TYR A 618 9.19 57.75 14.27
C TYR A 618 10.53 57.01 14.16
N ARG A 619 10.60 55.96 13.32
CA ARG A 619 11.84 55.20 13.11
C ARG A 619 12.95 56.04 12.48
N GLU A 620 12.63 56.91 11.53
CA GLU A 620 13.61 57.84 10.95
C GLU A 620 14.18 58.81 11.98
N HIS A 621 13.31 59.39 12.81
CA HIS A 621 13.74 60.27 13.90
C HIS A 621 14.61 59.52 14.92
N LEU A 622 14.27 58.28 15.24
CA LEU A 622 15.05 57.43 16.12
C LEU A 622 16.44 57.15 15.54
N LEU A 623 16.54 56.71 14.29
CA LEU A 623 17.83 56.46 13.62
C LEU A 623 18.69 57.74 13.57
N ALA A 624 18.09 58.89 13.29
CA ALA A 624 18.79 60.18 13.30
C ALA A 624 19.31 60.54 14.70
N THR A 625 18.51 60.31 15.74
CA THR A 625 18.89 60.57 17.15
C THR A 625 20.09 59.71 17.56
N TYR A 626 20.08 58.43 17.19
CA TYR A 626 21.16 57.49 17.48
C TYR A 626 22.33 57.52 16.47
N LYS A 627 22.25 58.37 15.45
CA LYS A 627 23.23 58.44 14.33
C LYS A 627 23.52 57.04 13.75
N ALA A 628 22.47 56.27 13.52
CA ALA A 628 22.52 54.95 12.92
C ALA A 628 22.05 55.02 11.47
N LYS A 629 22.69 54.27 10.57
CA LYS A 629 22.34 54.27 9.14
C LYS A 629 21.06 53.47 8.84
N ASP A 630 20.79 52.44 9.64
CA ASP A 630 19.69 51.50 9.50
C ASP A 630 19.36 50.84 10.85
N LEU A 631 18.20 50.17 10.91
CA LEU A 631 17.77 49.43 12.10
C LEU A 631 18.78 48.34 12.49
N ILE A 632 19.40 47.68 11.50
CA ILE A 632 20.38 46.61 11.72
C ILE A 632 21.58 47.13 12.50
N GLU A 633 22.05 48.34 12.21
CA GLU A 633 23.13 48.97 12.96
C GLU A 633 22.73 49.26 14.40
N LEU A 634 21.50 49.74 14.61
CA LEU A 634 20.97 50.05 15.94
C LEU A 634 20.82 48.76 16.78
N GLU A 635 20.33 47.68 16.19
CA GLU A 635 20.29 46.35 16.82
C GLU A 635 21.68 45.79 17.12
N ARG A 636 22.65 45.97 16.20
CA ARG A 636 24.03 45.52 16.38
C ARG A 636 24.73 46.27 17.52
N ARG A 637 24.34 47.52 17.78
CA ARG A 637 24.82 48.31 18.93
C ARG A 637 24.19 47.85 20.25
N GLY A 638 23.18 46.97 20.21
CA GLY A 638 22.51 46.44 21.39
C GLY A 638 21.55 47.45 22.04
N GLU A 639 21.08 48.44 21.28
CA GLU A 639 20.19 49.46 21.80
C GLU A 639 18.81 48.86 22.09
N VAL A 640 18.39 48.92 23.36
CA VAL A 640 17.12 48.35 23.83
C VAL A 640 15.90 49.05 23.20
N ASN A 641 16.06 50.31 22.81
CA ASN A 641 15.02 51.11 22.16
C ASN A 641 14.85 50.78 20.67
N ALA A 642 15.56 49.79 20.14
CA ALA A 642 15.35 49.32 18.78
C ALA A 642 13.92 48.81 18.59
N PRO A 643 13.12 49.39 17.68
CA PRO A 643 11.80 48.85 17.39
C PRO A 643 11.94 47.49 16.69
N PRO A 644 11.01 46.54 16.92
CA PRO A 644 11.01 45.28 16.21
C PRO A 644 10.84 45.49 14.70
N SER A 645 11.40 44.58 13.92
CA SER A 645 11.10 44.51 12.49
C SER A 645 9.60 44.29 12.29
N LEU A 646 9.00 45.08 11.42
CA LEU A 646 7.57 44.99 11.12
C LEU A 646 7.40 44.25 9.78
N VAL A 647 6.77 43.08 9.82
CA VAL A 647 6.45 42.32 8.61
C VAL A 647 4.96 42.49 8.34
N ILE A 648 4.63 43.06 7.18
CA ILE A 648 3.25 43.25 6.73
C ILE A 648 2.92 42.12 5.76
N ILE A 649 1.94 41.29 6.12
CA ILE A 649 1.52 40.13 5.34
C ILE A 649 0.13 40.42 4.77
N VAL A 650 0.02 40.38 3.45
CA VAL A 650 -1.21 40.67 2.72
C VAL A 650 -1.62 39.45 1.92
N ASP A 651 -2.75 38.83 2.29
CA ASP A 651 -3.39 37.83 1.42
C ASP A 651 -4.31 38.51 0.40
N GLU A 652 -4.39 37.92 -0.78
CA GLU A 652 -5.19 38.37 -1.92
C GLU A 652 -4.94 39.83 -2.34
N PHE A 653 -3.66 40.19 -2.46
CA PHE A 653 -3.21 41.54 -2.83
C PHE A 653 -3.82 42.05 -4.15
N ALA A 654 -4.13 41.16 -5.10
CA ALA A 654 -4.77 41.54 -6.35
C ALA A 654 -6.14 42.22 -6.15
N ALA A 655 -6.93 41.75 -5.19
CA ALA A 655 -8.23 42.38 -4.86
C ALA A 655 -8.03 43.76 -4.23
N LEU A 656 -7.04 43.87 -3.34
CA LEU A 656 -6.70 45.13 -2.68
C LEU A 656 -6.27 46.22 -3.66
N VAL A 657 -5.51 45.87 -4.70
CA VAL A 657 -5.10 46.80 -5.79
C VAL A 657 -6.31 47.31 -6.58
N GLN A 658 -7.32 46.46 -6.81
CA GLN A 658 -8.51 46.83 -7.60
C GLN A 658 -9.45 47.72 -6.81
N GLU A 659 -9.65 47.43 -5.53
CA GLU A 659 -10.68 48.06 -4.71
C GLU A 659 -10.17 49.31 -3.96
N VAL A 660 -8.88 49.37 -3.62
CA VAL A 660 -8.29 50.52 -2.92
C VAL A 660 -6.91 50.92 -3.48
N PRO A 661 -6.84 51.56 -4.65
CA PRO A 661 -5.58 51.95 -5.29
C PRO A 661 -4.66 52.83 -4.41
N ASP A 662 -5.23 53.75 -3.63
CA ASP A 662 -4.48 54.63 -2.70
C ASP A 662 -3.64 53.85 -1.67
N PHE A 663 -4.06 52.62 -1.32
CA PHE A 663 -3.31 51.75 -0.43
C PHE A 663 -2.01 51.26 -1.04
N VAL A 664 -2.02 51.01 -2.35
CA VAL A 664 -0.84 50.55 -3.09
C VAL A 664 0.22 51.64 -3.09
N ASP A 665 -0.16 52.90 -3.34
CA ASP A 665 0.76 54.04 -3.33
C ASP A 665 1.40 54.23 -1.94
N GLY A 666 0.61 54.08 -0.87
CA GLY A 666 1.12 54.10 0.51
C GLY A 666 2.08 52.95 0.81
N MET A 667 1.75 51.73 0.37
CA MET A 667 2.59 50.54 0.51
C MET A 667 3.90 50.64 -0.27
N VAL A 668 3.91 51.30 -1.42
CA VAL A 668 5.12 51.54 -2.22
C VAL A 668 6.07 52.50 -1.51
N ASN A 669 5.54 53.58 -0.92
CA ASN A 669 6.33 54.49 -0.08
C ASN A 669 6.95 53.73 1.11
N VAL A 670 6.17 52.84 1.73
CA VAL A 670 6.62 51.93 2.78
C VAL A 670 7.70 50.97 2.27
N ALA A 671 7.57 50.36 1.09
CA ALA A 671 8.55 49.44 0.52
C ALA A 671 9.89 50.12 0.21
N GLN A 672 9.84 51.33 -0.38
CA GLN A 672 11.04 52.06 -0.79
C GLN A 672 11.88 52.54 0.40
N ARG A 673 11.23 53.02 1.47
CA ARG A 673 11.90 53.51 2.70
C ARG A 673 12.06 52.43 3.77
N GLY A 674 11.27 51.36 3.67
CA GLY A 674 11.08 50.38 4.73
C GLY A 674 12.30 49.54 5.04
N ARG A 675 13.15 49.23 4.04
CA ARG A 675 14.30 48.34 4.23
C ARG A 675 15.26 48.83 5.32
N SER A 676 15.68 50.10 5.29
CA SER A 676 16.59 50.65 6.29
C SER A 676 15.93 50.85 7.65
N LEU A 677 14.59 50.92 7.68
CA LEU A 677 13.77 51.10 8.87
C LEU A 677 13.25 49.77 9.45
N GLY A 678 13.57 48.63 8.83
CA GLY A 678 13.18 47.29 9.27
C GLY A 678 11.73 46.90 8.97
N LEU A 679 11.15 47.43 7.89
CA LEU A 679 9.84 47.03 7.38
C LEU A 679 9.99 46.06 6.21
N HIS A 680 9.20 44.99 6.24
CA HIS A 680 9.19 43.90 5.28
C HIS A 680 7.77 43.66 4.76
N LEU A 681 7.63 43.22 3.51
CA LEU A 681 6.33 42.98 2.87
C LEU A 681 6.28 41.55 2.34
N ILE A 682 5.22 40.82 2.69
CA ILE A 682 4.90 39.52 2.09
C ILE A 682 3.54 39.67 1.42
N LEU A 683 3.53 39.65 0.08
CA LEU A 683 2.32 39.84 -0.72
C LEU A 683 1.91 38.51 -1.34
N ALA A 684 0.65 38.12 -1.23
CA ALA A 684 0.15 36.89 -1.79
C ALA A 684 -0.95 37.14 -2.84
N THR A 685 -0.89 36.47 -3.98
CA THR A 685 -1.83 36.66 -5.10
C THR A 685 -2.14 35.35 -5.84
N GLN A 686 -3.37 35.21 -6.31
CA GLN A 686 -3.77 34.05 -7.13
C GLN A 686 -3.27 34.12 -8.58
N ARG A 687 -3.07 35.33 -9.10
CA ARG A 687 -2.71 35.56 -10.51
C ARG A 687 -1.52 36.52 -10.59
N PRO A 688 -0.29 36.00 -10.50
CA PRO A 688 0.91 36.85 -10.43
C PRO A 688 1.11 37.70 -11.69
N ALA A 689 0.76 37.20 -12.89
CA ALA A 689 1.01 37.89 -14.17
C ALA A 689 0.42 39.32 -14.27
N GLY A 690 -0.75 39.58 -13.70
CA GLY A 690 -1.38 40.92 -13.73
C GLY A 690 -0.80 41.90 -12.71
N VAL A 691 -0.21 41.38 -11.62
CA VAL A 691 0.25 42.15 -10.46
C VAL A 691 1.75 42.43 -10.56
N ILE A 692 2.53 41.54 -11.18
CA ILE A 692 3.97 41.69 -11.39
C ILE A 692 4.28 42.98 -12.15
N ARG A 693 3.47 43.37 -13.14
CA ARG A 693 3.71 44.63 -13.88
C ARG A 693 3.56 45.86 -12.98
N THR A 694 2.60 45.85 -12.07
CA THR A 694 2.38 46.89 -11.06
C THR A 694 3.53 46.88 -10.06
N ILE A 695 3.90 45.73 -9.49
CA ILE A 695 5.01 45.60 -8.52
C ILE A 695 6.37 46.00 -9.12
N CYS A 696 6.71 45.50 -10.31
CA CYS A 696 7.97 45.81 -10.99
C CYS A 696 8.05 47.27 -11.49
N ALA A 697 6.92 47.89 -11.87
CA ALA A 697 6.88 49.30 -12.22
C ALA A 697 7.03 50.23 -11.00
N LEU A 698 6.62 49.78 -9.81
CA LEU A 698 6.57 50.59 -8.60
C LEU A 698 7.87 50.56 -7.78
N THR A 699 8.74 49.57 -7.95
CA THR A 699 10.02 49.47 -7.21
C THR A 699 11.16 48.86 -8.04
N PRO A 700 11.79 49.61 -8.97
CA PRO A 700 12.93 49.12 -9.74
C PRO A 700 14.21 48.89 -8.90
N THR A 701 14.24 49.39 -7.65
CA THR A 701 15.39 49.32 -6.73
C THR A 701 15.18 48.39 -5.53
N CYS A 702 14.00 47.81 -5.35
CA CYS A 702 13.75 46.86 -4.27
C CYS A 702 13.94 45.43 -4.79
N GLY A 703 14.84 44.66 -4.17
CA GLY A 703 14.97 43.24 -4.47
C GLY A 703 13.71 42.49 -4.01
N TRP A 704 13.03 41.84 -4.96
CA TRP A 704 11.94 40.91 -4.69
C TRP A 704 12.46 39.49 -4.91
N ARG A 705 12.06 38.57 -4.04
CA ARG A 705 12.30 37.15 -4.22
C ARG A 705 11.02 36.41 -4.54
#